data_AF-A0AAU0V0L5-F1
#
_entry.id   AF-A0AAU0V0L5-F1
#
_cell.length_a   1.000
_cell.length_b   1.000
_cell.length_c   1.000
_cell.angle_alpha   90.00
_cell.angle_beta   90.00
_cell.angle_gamma   90.00
#
_symmetry.space_group_name_H-M   'P 1'
#
loop_
_entity.id
_entity.type
_entity.pdbx_description
1 polymer ?
#
loop_
_entity_poly.entity_id
_entity_poly.type
_entity_poly.pdbx_seq_one_letter_code
_entity_poly.pdbx_strand_id
1 'polypeptide(L)'
;MTRVVVEVAFGDTLADAVFSGGSWTDITQYTEIQTRKITITRGAQSQLSQTQAGTLSLALDNLDGRFTPENTGSPYYPNVIDGVPIRVSIATYTTNLVLTPSFEGTPDGSLDGWVWSQATPLIVGTPVQSGTKAARVNWDTGAAGAYFQTMVYGLTVGGRYTASVYVRVPAGDVPARIRMGGVTSAASAVTDAYTRLTCTFTATSVVMPLQVIPSTAPAAGDFVYVDAVQVEAGSTATAFSAAGAQLHPRFWGLVTQWPVQWEGLLAVSTVTATDIFSVLSRSEDQMRPMLVQESLLWEPKALWALDEPSGAMSAGDEAAAGAGTLAVTQAGAGGALDFGAGAAPLGISGAPQFSPASASAGRFLRGSAGSAFQAGVTGPWLAEGWFSTTTAGRSFLSLASADLDSALVFYLAAGTGYLTVESRQGGTTVTTTVGATSLANGVLHHVVYSSAAQELYVDGVSVGAFGAIQMVSDLTTVTVGANHLGGGLWAGTVSAVALYADPDTTPGALAAHYACGTTGFAEETADARVQRLVSYTGLGFRSTGIFSTGIAEQAALGSTTLDHLRDVESTEGGILLADRDGPSVWVQGRSVRYNPAPALSITWGDLEPGDVELAYDLQSVVNSVVVTRPGGATQRLVNETSRTARGPIGRTVETLATSDLVTADIANWMLQRHAAPRPELRALTVEVYTLGTTAYRQWLAVDVSTPLTVASLPAQAPASSLLVTAEGYTETISEAQHVLAFHTSRSETATVWVLDDATYSVLGSSTRLAY
;
A
#
# COMPACT_ATOMS: atom_id res chain seq x y z
N MET A 1 -28.02 -11.71 12.79
CA MET A 1 -28.39 -10.29 12.64
C MET A 1 -27.23 -9.54 11.99
N THR A 2 -27.52 -8.42 11.32
CA THR A 2 -26.54 -7.67 10.51
C THR A 2 -26.68 -6.18 10.81
N ARG A 3 -25.56 -5.45 10.84
CA ARG A 3 -25.53 -4.03 11.20
C ARG A 3 -24.44 -3.32 10.41
N VAL A 4 -24.77 -2.15 9.85
CA VAL A 4 -23.78 -1.25 9.26
C VAL A 4 -22.93 -0.64 10.37
N VAL A 5 -21.65 -0.45 10.08
CA VAL A 5 -20.70 0.32 10.89
C VAL A 5 -20.03 1.33 9.95
N VAL A 6 -20.11 2.62 10.29
CA VAL A 6 -19.45 3.71 9.58
C VAL A 6 -18.53 4.43 10.55
N GLU A 7 -17.27 4.54 10.19
CA GLU A 7 -16.24 5.15 11.03
C GLU A 7 -15.40 6.13 10.21
N VAL A 8 -15.02 7.24 10.85
CA VAL A 8 -14.16 8.30 10.28
C VAL A 8 -13.00 8.56 11.22
N ALA A 9 -11.79 8.67 10.68
CA ALA A 9 -10.58 8.90 11.45
C ALA A 9 -10.30 10.41 11.62
N PHE A 10 -11.18 11.11 12.34
CA PHE A 10 -11.03 12.56 12.56
C PHE A 10 -9.71 12.89 13.27
N GLY A 11 -8.87 13.71 12.61
CA GLY A 11 -7.59 14.16 13.14
C GLY A 11 -6.40 13.35 12.65
N ASP A 12 -6.65 12.24 11.94
CA ASP A 12 -5.62 11.39 11.38
C ASP A 12 -5.45 11.65 9.89
N THR A 13 -4.20 11.60 9.44
CA THR A 13 -3.83 11.65 8.04
C THR A 13 -3.87 10.26 7.40
N LEU A 14 -3.76 10.19 6.07
CA LEU A 14 -3.53 8.92 5.37
C LEU A 14 -2.29 8.19 5.91
N ALA A 15 -1.20 8.92 6.20
CA ALA A 15 0.01 8.35 6.74
C ALA A 15 -0.25 7.71 8.11
N ASP A 16 -0.97 8.38 9.02
CA ASP A 16 -1.33 7.83 10.32
C ASP A 16 -2.14 6.54 10.17
N ALA A 17 -3.10 6.52 9.23
CA ALA A 17 -3.90 5.34 8.93
C ALA A 17 -3.09 4.16 8.38
N VAL A 18 -2.04 4.42 7.59
CA VAL A 18 -1.14 3.36 7.10
C VAL A 18 -0.22 2.85 8.20
N PHE A 19 0.46 3.75 8.94
CA PHE A 19 1.51 3.37 9.88
C PHE A 19 0.98 2.85 11.23
N SER A 20 -0.15 3.37 11.70
CA SER A 20 -0.70 3.05 13.03
C SER A 20 -2.09 2.40 12.98
N GLY A 21 -2.69 2.28 11.79
CA GLY A 21 -4.06 1.81 11.61
C GLY A 21 -5.14 2.88 11.85
N GLY A 22 -4.76 4.05 12.37
CA GLY A 22 -5.63 5.20 12.59
C GLY A 22 -6.57 5.10 13.81
N SER A 23 -7.08 6.25 14.24
CA SER A 23 -7.96 6.48 15.38
C SER A 23 -9.39 6.70 14.89
N TRP A 24 -10.20 5.64 14.96
CA TRP A 24 -11.52 5.62 14.33
C TRP A 24 -12.62 6.11 15.28
N THR A 25 -13.42 7.06 14.78
CA THR A 25 -14.65 7.52 15.44
C THR A 25 -15.86 6.88 14.75
N ASP A 26 -16.65 6.10 15.50
CA ASP A 26 -17.93 5.61 15.00
C ASP A 26 -18.93 6.76 14.84
N ILE A 27 -19.50 6.85 13.65
CA ILE A 27 -20.56 7.80 13.29
C ILE A 27 -21.84 7.09 12.83
N THR A 28 -21.94 5.79 13.04
CA THR A 28 -23.03 4.93 12.58
C THR A 28 -24.40 5.46 13.00
N GLN A 29 -24.51 6.03 14.20
CA GLN A 29 -25.78 6.57 14.72
C GLN A 29 -26.31 7.77 13.92
N TYR A 30 -25.45 8.45 13.17
CA TYR A 30 -25.80 9.60 12.34
C TYR A 30 -26.06 9.22 10.89
N THR A 31 -25.75 7.97 10.50
CA THR A 31 -25.96 7.53 9.12
C THR A 31 -27.44 7.27 8.86
N GLU A 32 -28.00 8.01 7.90
CA GLU A 32 -29.43 7.99 7.57
C GLU A 32 -29.83 6.78 6.72
N ILE A 33 -29.62 5.57 7.20
CA ILE A 33 -29.98 4.33 6.48
C ILE A 33 -31.50 4.06 6.41
N GLN A 34 -32.29 4.73 7.24
CA GLN A 34 -33.75 4.54 7.34
C GLN A 34 -34.51 5.26 6.22
N THR A 35 -34.00 6.42 5.81
CA THR A 35 -34.60 7.33 4.83
C THR A 35 -33.79 7.39 3.54
N ARG A 36 -32.49 7.05 3.61
CA ARG A 36 -31.53 7.11 2.51
C ARG A 36 -30.73 5.80 2.46
N LYS A 37 -29.78 5.75 1.53
CA LYS A 37 -28.96 4.57 1.27
C LYS A 37 -27.48 4.90 1.30
N ILE A 38 -26.68 3.91 1.68
CA ILE A 38 -25.25 3.88 1.39
C ILE A 38 -25.09 3.24 0.01
N THR A 39 -24.25 3.84 -0.83
CA THR A 39 -23.91 3.27 -2.14
C THR A 39 -22.40 3.16 -2.24
N ILE A 40 -21.92 1.95 -2.58
CA ILE A 40 -20.50 1.65 -2.80
C ILE A 40 -20.34 1.10 -4.21
N THR A 41 -19.31 1.53 -4.94
CA THR A 41 -18.92 0.95 -6.23
C THR A 41 -17.51 0.38 -6.15
N ARG A 42 -17.24 -0.70 -6.87
CA ARG A 42 -15.91 -1.34 -6.90
C ARG A 42 -15.69 -2.15 -8.18
N GLY A 43 -14.46 -2.18 -8.68
CA GLY A 43 -14.04 -3.06 -9.77
C GLY A 43 -14.34 -2.52 -11.17
N ALA A 44 -14.57 -3.42 -12.12
CA ALA A 44 -14.78 -3.13 -13.54
C ALA A 44 -16.22 -3.42 -13.99
N GLN A 45 -16.65 -2.76 -15.07
CA GLN A 45 -17.96 -3.00 -15.71
C GLN A 45 -17.98 -4.28 -16.56
N SER A 46 -16.82 -4.77 -16.97
CA SER A 46 -16.67 -6.02 -17.71
C SER A 46 -15.23 -6.51 -17.63
N GLN A 47 -15.00 -7.77 -17.98
CA GLN A 47 -13.66 -8.39 -18.01
C GLN A 47 -12.67 -7.69 -18.95
N LEU A 48 -13.17 -6.99 -19.96
CA LEU A 48 -12.34 -6.29 -20.94
C LEU A 48 -12.05 -4.84 -20.53
N SER A 49 -12.72 -4.34 -19.48
CA SER A 49 -12.57 -2.98 -18.98
C SER A 49 -11.56 -2.93 -17.85
N GLN A 50 -10.87 -1.79 -17.70
CA GLN A 50 -10.03 -1.54 -16.53
C GLN A 50 -10.89 -1.32 -15.29
N THR A 51 -10.37 -1.74 -14.14
CA THR A 51 -10.98 -1.43 -12.83
C THR A 51 -10.99 0.08 -12.61
N GLN A 52 -12.09 0.58 -12.07
CA GLN A 52 -12.24 2.00 -11.74
C GLN A 52 -11.99 2.23 -10.26
N ALA A 53 -11.72 3.49 -9.88
CA ALA A 53 -11.67 3.88 -8.48
C ALA A 53 -13.02 3.57 -7.81
N GLY A 54 -12.97 2.89 -6.68
CA GLY A 54 -14.13 2.63 -5.84
C GLY A 54 -14.63 3.92 -5.19
N THR A 55 -15.94 4.06 -5.09
CA THR A 55 -16.56 5.24 -4.50
C THR A 55 -17.54 4.84 -3.40
N LEU A 56 -17.70 5.73 -2.42
CA LEU A 56 -18.69 5.66 -1.37
C LEU A 56 -19.54 6.93 -1.42
N SER A 57 -20.85 6.77 -1.26
CA SER A 57 -21.79 7.86 -0.99
C SER A 57 -22.68 7.46 0.18
N LEU A 58 -22.77 8.31 1.20
CA LEU A 58 -23.69 8.14 2.33
C LEU A 58 -24.23 9.48 2.81
N ALA A 59 -25.37 9.45 3.49
CA ALA A 59 -25.97 10.64 4.08
C ALA A 59 -25.88 10.57 5.62
N LEU A 60 -25.49 11.69 6.22
CA LEU A 60 -25.40 11.87 7.66
C LEU A 60 -26.38 12.93 8.12
N ASP A 61 -27.06 12.65 9.24
CA ASP A 61 -27.78 13.64 10.02
C ASP A 61 -26.78 14.70 10.52
N ASN A 62 -27.00 15.94 10.10
CA ASN A 62 -26.16 17.09 10.43
C ASN A 62 -27.00 18.22 11.07
N LEU A 63 -28.10 17.90 11.77
CA LEU A 63 -28.98 18.87 12.41
C LEU A 63 -28.26 19.80 13.42
N ASP A 64 -27.22 19.32 14.08
CA ASP A 64 -26.41 20.09 15.04
C ASP A 64 -25.12 20.68 14.43
N GLY A 65 -24.92 20.49 13.12
CA GLY A 65 -23.76 21.01 12.40
C GLY A 65 -22.44 20.27 12.66
N ARG A 66 -22.44 19.10 13.31
CA ARG A 66 -21.22 18.32 13.63
C ARG A 66 -20.37 17.94 12.41
N PHE A 67 -20.96 17.76 11.24
CA PHE A 67 -20.28 17.40 9.99
C PHE A 67 -20.14 18.59 9.05
N THR A 68 -20.20 19.81 9.59
CA THR A 68 -20.01 21.04 8.83
C THR A 68 -18.54 21.48 8.92
N PRO A 69 -17.82 21.57 7.79
CA PRO A 69 -16.46 22.11 7.77
C PRO A 69 -16.39 23.51 8.41
N GLU A 70 -15.26 23.82 9.05
CA GLU A 70 -14.99 25.09 9.74
C GLU A 70 -15.92 25.44 10.93
N ASN A 71 -16.90 24.60 11.26
CA ASN A 71 -17.76 24.83 12.40
C ASN A 71 -17.02 24.57 13.72
N THR A 72 -16.57 25.64 14.37
CA THR A 72 -15.91 25.60 15.70
C THR A 72 -16.75 24.96 16.81
N GLY A 73 -18.08 24.86 16.63
CA GLY A 73 -18.98 24.16 17.55
C GLY A 73 -19.06 22.65 17.34
N SER A 74 -18.47 22.12 16.25
CA SER A 74 -18.44 20.68 15.99
C SER A 74 -17.57 19.95 17.02
N PRO A 75 -17.99 18.78 17.54
CA PRO A 75 -17.14 17.92 18.35
C PRO A 75 -15.92 17.38 17.58
N TYR A 76 -15.94 17.49 16.25
CA TYR A 76 -14.87 17.03 15.36
C TYR A 76 -14.01 18.18 14.82
N TYR A 77 -14.21 19.43 15.28
CA TYR A 77 -13.38 20.56 14.85
C TYR A 77 -11.92 20.41 15.32
N PRO A 78 -10.91 20.72 14.48
CA PRO A 78 -10.98 21.27 13.11
C PRO A 78 -10.98 20.20 11.99
N ASN A 79 -11.28 18.95 12.32
CA ASN A 79 -10.96 17.77 11.53
C ASN A 79 -12.06 17.32 10.55
N VAL A 80 -13.13 18.11 10.36
CA VAL A 80 -14.10 17.88 9.30
C VAL A 80 -13.54 18.47 8.01
N ILE A 81 -12.62 17.73 7.39
CA ILE A 81 -11.85 18.13 6.21
C ILE A 81 -11.94 17.06 5.13
N ASP A 82 -11.64 17.42 3.89
CA ASP A 82 -11.33 16.46 2.83
C ASP A 82 -10.04 15.69 3.14
N GLY A 83 -9.86 14.54 2.49
CA GLY A 83 -8.71 13.68 2.72
C GLY A 83 -8.74 12.88 4.03
N VAL A 84 -9.73 13.08 4.91
CA VAL A 84 -9.86 12.28 6.13
C VAL A 84 -10.24 10.82 5.81
N PRO A 85 -9.60 9.81 6.42
CA PRO A 85 -9.95 8.42 6.20
C PRO A 85 -11.37 8.08 6.68
N ILE A 86 -12.10 7.30 5.87
CA ILE A 86 -13.43 6.77 6.19
C ILE A 86 -13.49 5.28 5.82
N ARG A 87 -14.18 4.49 6.65
CA ARG A 87 -14.45 3.08 6.38
C ARG A 87 -15.89 2.70 6.65
N VAL A 88 -16.38 1.73 5.88
CA VAL A 88 -17.70 1.11 6.04
C VAL A 88 -17.52 -0.39 6.19
N SER A 89 -18.13 -0.96 7.20
CA SER A 89 -18.15 -2.40 7.47
C SER A 89 -19.56 -2.88 7.76
N ILE A 90 -19.80 -4.18 7.61
CA ILE A 90 -20.98 -4.85 8.14
C ILE A 90 -20.59 -5.75 9.30
N ALA A 91 -21.14 -5.50 10.48
CA ALA A 91 -21.07 -6.40 11.62
C ALA A 91 -22.15 -7.48 11.51
N THR A 92 -21.77 -8.74 11.71
CA THR A 92 -22.70 -9.89 11.71
C THR A 92 -22.51 -10.73 12.96
N TYR A 93 -23.62 -11.14 13.59
CA TYR A 93 -23.58 -11.97 14.79
C TYR A 93 -24.78 -12.93 14.85
N THR A 94 -24.61 -14.02 15.60
CA THR A 94 -25.70 -14.95 15.96
C THR A 94 -26.23 -14.60 17.34
N THR A 95 -25.44 -14.85 18.39
CA THR A 95 -25.78 -14.56 19.79
C THR A 95 -24.88 -13.48 20.38
N ASN A 96 -23.57 -13.65 20.23
CA ASN A 96 -22.59 -12.80 20.89
C ASN A 96 -22.15 -11.63 19.99
N LEU A 97 -22.32 -10.41 20.47
CA LEU A 97 -21.94 -9.18 19.75
C LEU A 97 -20.46 -8.81 19.92
N VAL A 98 -19.70 -9.53 20.76
CA VAL A 98 -18.26 -9.29 20.96
C VAL A 98 -17.47 -9.98 19.84
N LEU A 99 -16.48 -9.29 19.26
CA LEU A 99 -15.66 -9.79 18.15
C LEU A 99 -14.77 -10.97 18.55
N THR A 100 -13.99 -10.80 19.62
CA THR A 100 -13.02 -11.78 20.13
C THR A 100 -13.39 -12.22 21.56
N PRO A 101 -14.49 -12.97 21.73
CA PRO A 101 -15.11 -13.20 23.04
C PRO A 101 -14.37 -14.18 23.96
N SER A 102 -13.55 -15.07 23.40
CA SER A 102 -12.78 -16.08 24.15
C SER A 102 -11.27 -15.93 23.94
N PHE A 103 -10.81 -14.84 23.31
CA PHE A 103 -9.39 -14.62 22.99
C PHE A 103 -8.75 -15.73 22.14
N GLU A 104 -9.58 -16.53 21.49
CA GLU A 104 -9.19 -17.55 20.53
C GLU A 104 -9.09 -16.95 19.13
N GLY A 105 -8.18 -17.48 18.30
CA GLY A 105 -8.13 -17.11 16.88
C GLY A 105 -7.10 -16.06 16.48
N THR A 106 -6.31 -15.52 17.40
CA THR A 106 -5.13 -14.70 17.07
C THR A 106 -3.87 -15.58 17.07
N PRO A 107 -3.23 -15.83 15.91
CA PRO A 107 -2.05 -16.71 15.81
C PRO A 107 -0.85 -16.20 16.61
N ASP A 108 -0.74 -14.89 16.78
CA ASP A 108 0.34 -14.16 17.42
C ASP A 108 0.05 -13.81 18.90
N GLY A 109 -1.14 -14.14 19.40
CA GLY A 109 -1.57 -13.73 20.75
C GLY A 109 -1.99 -12.27 20.86
N SER A 110 -2.28 -11.60 19.74
CA SER A 110 -2.85 -10.25 19.71
C SER A 110 -4.22 -10.19 20.40
N LEU A 111 -4.56 -8.99 20.86
CA LEU A 111 -5.80 -8.63 21.56
C LEU A 111 -6.73 -7.86 20.62
N ASP A 112 -6.97 -8.41 19.43
CA ASP A 112 -7.76 -7.77 18.38
C ASP A 112 -9.14 -7.33 18.88
N GLY A 113 -9.47 -6.05 18.69
CA GLY A 113 -10.73 -5.46 19.14
C GLY A 113 -10.80 -5.16 20.65
N TRP A 114 -9.69 -5.30 21.38
CA TRP A 114 -9.56 -4.92 22.79
C TRP A 114 -8.56 -3.78 22.96
N VAL A 115 -8.90 -2.82 23.82
CA VAL A 115 -8.04 -1.70 24.19
C VAL A 115 -8.02 -1.57 25.71
N TRP A 116 -6.97 -0.95 26.23
CA TRP A 116 -6.77 -0.82 27.67
C TRP A 116 -6.21 0.55 28.04
N SER A 117 -6.37 0.91 29.31
CA SER A 117 -5.72 2.06 29.90
C SER A 117 -5.38 1.76 31.35
N GLN A 118 -4.19 2.20 31.77
CA GLN A 118 -3.64 1.95 33.11
C GLN A 118 -3.66 0.46 33.50
N ALA A 119 -3.41 -0.39 32.51
CA ALA A 119 -3.41 -1.83 32.62
C ALA A 119 -2.49 -2.43 31.56
N THR A 120 -1.97 -3.64 31.81
CA THR A 120 -1.16 -4.39 30.85
C THR A 120 -1.74 -5.79 30.70
N PRO A 121 -2.45 -6.08 29.59
CA PRO A 121 -3.01 -7.40 29.34
C PRO A 121 -2.02 -8.34 28.62
N LEU A 122 -2.15 -9.65 28.85
CA LEU A 122 -1.42 -10.72 28.16
C LEU A 122 -2.34 -11.93 27.96
N ILE A 123 -2.20 -12.63 26.84
CA ILE A 123 -2.87 -13.92 26.63
C ILE A 123 -2.16 -15.05 27.38
N VAL A 124 -2.92 -15.84 28.14
CA VAL A 124 -2.41 -16.97 28.93
C VAL A 124 -3.14 -18.26 28.59
N GLY A 125 -2.46 -19.41 28.75
CA GLY A 125 -3.06 -20.74 28.56
C GLY A 125 -3.63 -21.37 29.83
N THR A 126 -3.44 -20.74 31.00
CA THR A 126 -3.99 -21.19 32.28
C THR A 126 -4.01 -20.05 33.29
N PRO A 127 -5.05 -19.95 34.14
CA PRO A 127 -6.30 -20.68 34.09
C PRO A 127 -7.25 -20.15 33.01
N VAL A 128 -8.00 -21.04 32.36
CA VAL A 128 -8.93 -20.73 31.25
C VAL A 128 -10.34 -21.20 31.61
N GLN A 129 -11.36 -20.43 31.25
CA GLN A 129 -12.77 -20.75 31.43
C GLN A 129 -13.38 -21.39 30.17
N SER A 130 -13.00 -20.95 28.98
CA SER A 130 -13.46 -21.48 27.70
C SER A 130 -12.34 -21.59 26.70
N GLY A 131 -12.27 -22.71 25.98
CA GLY A 131 -11.20 -22.95 25.01
C GLY A 131 -9.86 -23.22 25.70
N THR A 132 -8.83 -22.55 25.22
CA THR A 132 -7.40 -22.73 25.56
C THR A 132 -6.69 -21.44 25.95
N LYS A 133 -7.31 -20.27 25.77
CA LYS A 133 -6.75 -18.95 26.05
C LYS A 133 -7.66 -18.12 26.95
N ALA A 134 -7.05 -17.27 27.76
CA ALA A 134 -7.73 -16.22 28.52
C ALA A 134 -6.85 -14.96 28.55
N ALA A 135 -7.43 -13.79 28.78
CA ALA A 135 -6.65 -12.57 29.00
C ALA A 135 -6.32 -12.41 30.49
N ARG A 136 -5.04 -12.32 30.85
CA ARG A 136 -4.59 -11.87 32.17
C ARG A 136 -4.33 -10.36 32.10
N VAL A 137 -5.05 -9.58 32.87
CA VAL A 137 -4.96 -8.12 32.92
C VAL A 137 -4.27 -7.70 34.20
N ASN A 138 -3.05 -7.19 34.11
CA ASN A 138 -2.33 -6.60 35.23
C ASN A 138 -2.72 -5.13 35.38
N TRP A 139 -3.11 -4.72 36.59
CA TRP A 139 -3.51 -3.34 36.85
C TRP A 139 -2.32 -2.49 37.31
N ASP A 140 -2.28 -1.22 36.88
CA ASP A 140 -1.29 -0.27 37.39
C ASP A 140 -1.61 0.11 38.85
N THR A 141 -0.56 0.36 39.64
CA THR A 141 -0.73 0.68 41.06
C THR A 141 -1.49 1.99 41.24
N GLY A 142 -2.58 1.97 42.02
CA GLY A 142 -3.39 3.15 42.31
C GLY A 142 -4.37 3.57 41.20
N ALA A 143 -4.42 2.85 40.08
CA ALA A 143 -5.26 3.17 38.93
C ALA A 143 -6.75 2.82 39.12
N ALA A 144 -7.47 3.59 39.93
CA ALA A 144 -8.92 3.42 40.12
C ALA A 144 -9.76 3.62 38.84
N GLY A 145 -9.18 4.24 37.80
CA GLY A 145 -9.80 4.44 36.49
C GLY A 145 -9.36 3.44 35.42
N ALA A 146 -8.58 2.41 35.78
CA ALA A 146 -8.09 1.43 34.81
C ALA A 146 -9.23 0.68 34.12
N TYR A 147 -9.02 0.32 32.85
CA TYR A 147 -9.95 -0.51 32.11
C TYR A 147 -9.24 -1.45 31.14
N PHE A 148 -9.89 -2.58 30.89
CA PHE A 148 -9.68 -3.45 29.75
C PHE A 148 -11.02 -3.59 29.03
N GLN A 149 -11.13 -3.12 27.78
CA GLN A 149 -12.41 -2.91 27.13
C GLN A 149 -12.44 -3.41 25.69
N THR A 150 -13.65 -3.74 25.23
CA THR A 150 -13.94 -4.01 23.82
C THR A 150 -15.11 -3.16 23.35
N MET A 151 -15.08 -2.69 22.11
CA MET A 151 -16.17 -1.95 21.51
C MET A 151 -17.21 -2.91 20.94
N VAL A 152 -18.47 -2.71 21.32
CA VAL A 152 -19.59 -3.49 20.81
C VAL A 152 -20.36 -2.64 19.82
N TYR A 153 -20.37 -3.09 18.57
CA TYR A 153 -21.05 -2.43 17.45
C TYR A 153 -22.46 -2.97 17.24
N GLY A 154 -23.32 -2.15 16.63
CA GLY A 154 -24.60 -2.60 16.09
C GLY A 154 -25.73 -2.75 17.11
N LEU A 155 -25.67 -2.02 18.22
CA LEU A 155 -26.75 -1.93 19.19
C LEU A 155 -27.92 -1.11 18.62
N THR A 156 -29.15 -1.43 19.04
CA THR A 156 -30.35 -0.65 18.72
C THR A 156 -30.65 0.27 19.88
N VAL A 157 -30.63 1.59 19.66
CA VAL A 157 -30.98 2.57 20.68
C VAL A 157 -32.38 2.27 21.24
N GLY A 158 -32.51 2.23 22.56
CA GLY A 158 -33.74 1.81 23.26
C GLY A 158 -33.90 0.30 23.43
N GLY A 159 -33.11 -0.52 22.73
CA GLY A 159 -33.08 -1.98 22.88
C GLY A 159 -32.48 -2.43 24.21
N ARG A 160 -32.94 -3.57 24.72
CA ARG A 160 -32.48 -4.16 25.99
C ARG A 160 -31.44 -5.24 25.74
N TYR A 161 -30.30 -5.15 26.43
CA TYR A 161 -29.15 -6.04 26.26
C TYR A 161 -28.58 -6.47 27.61
N THR A 162 -27.87 -7.60 27.60
CA THR A 162 -27.12 -8.09 28.75
C THR A 162 -25.68 -8.35 28.35
N ALA A 163 -24.75 -7.76 29.10
CA ALA A 163 -23.34 -8.07 29.04
C ALA A 163 -22.97 -9.04 30.16
N SER A 164 -22.08 -9.97 29.87
CA SER A 164 -21.57 -10.94 30.82
C SER A 164 -20.13 -11.29 30.55
N VAL A 165 -19.35 -11.46 31.62
CA VAL A 165 -17.91 -11.76 31.53
C VAL A 165 -17.56 -12.72 32.64
N TYR A 166 -16.78 -13.77 32.34
CA TYR A 166 -16.19 -14.60 33.37
C TYR A 166 -14.87 -13.99 33.80
N VAL A 167 -14.74 -13.75 35.10
CA VAL A 167 -13.52 -13.25 35.71
C VAL A 167 -13.02 -14.20 36.77
N ARG A 168 -11.71 -14.35 36.89
CA ARG A 168 -11.06 -15.03 38.02
C ARG A 168 -10.06 -14.05 38.64
N VAL A 169 -10.36 -13.63 39.86
CA VAL A 169 -9.49 -12.75 40.65
C VAL A 169 -8.71 -13.61 41.65
N PRO A 170 -7.37 -13.54 41.69
CA PRO A 170 -6.59 -14.24 42.71
C PRO A 170 -6.97 -13.82 44.14
N ALA A 171 -6.78 -14.71 45.12
CA ALA A 171 -6.97 -14.31 46.51
C ALA A 171 -5.97 -13.22 46.93
N GLY A 172 -6.49 -12.08 47.39
CA GLY A 172 -5.68 -10.92 47.81
C GLY A 172 -5.74 -9.75 46.83
N ASP A 173 -6.08 -10.00 45.57
CA ASP A 173 -6.14 -8.99 44.51
C ASP A 173 -7.48 -8.24 44.52
N VAL A 174 -7.51 -7.03 43.94
CA VAL A 174 -8.72 -6.21 43.84
C VAL A 174 -9.85 -6.92 43.06
N PRO A 175 -11.08 -6.99 43.61
CA PRO A 175 -12.23 -7.54 42.89
C PRO A 175 -12.52 -6.78 41.60
N ALA A 176 -12.95 -7.49 40.55
CA ALA A 176 -13.31 -6.89 39.27
C ALA A 176 -14.80 -6.57 39.15
N ARG A 177 -15.16 -5.63 38.29
CA ARG A 177 -16.52 -5.29 37.85
C ARG A 177 -16.57 -5.22 36.34
N ILE A 178 -17.77 -5.31 35.77
CA ILE A 178 -18.01 -4.93 34.39
C ILE A 178 -18.90 -3.70 34.30
N ARG A 179 -18.69 -2.89 33.27
CA ARG A 179 -19.49 -1.70 32.98
C ARG A 179 -19.87 -1.66 31.51
N MET A 180 -21.16 -1.46 31.24
CA MET A 180 -21.67 -1.21 29.90
C MET A 180 -22.96 -0.39 29.97
N GLY A 181 -23.11 0.57 29.06
CA GLY A 181 -24.28 1.44 28.98
C GLY A 181 -24.66 2.16 30.26
N GLY A 182 -23.66 2.70 30.96
CA GLY A 182 -23.84 3.43 32.21
C GLY A 182 -24.18 2.53 33.40
N VAL A 183 -24.32 1.22 33.21
CA VAL A 183 -24.61 0.24 34.26
C VAL A 183 -23.31 -0.47 34.66
N THR A 184 -23.08 -0.61 35.97
CA THR A 184 -21.94 -1.34 36.53
C THR A 184 -22.44 -2.56 37.31
N SER A 185 -21.81 -3.71 37.12
CA SER A 185 -22.14 -4.94 37.85
C SER A 185 -21.75 -4.84 39.32
N ALA A 186 -22.23 -5.80 40.12
CA ALA A 186 -21.60 -6.10 41.41
C ALA A 186 -20.12 -6.49 41.22
N ALA A 187 -19.32 -6.29 42.27
CA ALA A 187 -17.93 -6.76 42.29
C ALA A 187 -17.89 -8.31 42.34
N SER A 188 -16.84 -8.91 41.76
CA SER A 188 -16.59 -10.34 41.86
C SER A 188 -16.48 -10.77 43.32
N ALA A 189 -17.30 -11.76 43.70
CA ALA A 189 -17.39 -12.23 45.09
C ALA A 189 -16.52 -13.47 45.37
N VAL A 190 -16.01 -14.13 44.32
CA VAL A 190 -15.26 -15.39 44.43
C VAL A 190 -13.82 -15.12 43.99
N THR A 191 -12.86 -15.56 44.82
CA THR A 191 -11.43 -15.55 44.51
C THR A 191 -10.97 -16.93 44.06
N ASP A 192 -9.88 -16.98 43.29
CA ASP A 192 -9.23 -18.21 42.79
C ASP A 192 -10.13 -19.16 41.97
N ALA A 193 -11.30 -18.71 41.54
CA ALA A 193 -12.17 -19.42 40.63
C ALA A 193 -12.88 -18.44 39.67
N TYR A 194 -13.29 -18.93 38.51
CA TYR A 194 -14.06 -18.13 37.56
C TYR A 194 -15.48 -17.90 38.08
N THR A 195 -15.92 -16.64 38.03
CA THR A 195 -17.26 -16.18 38.39
C THR A 195 -17.79 -15.31 37.25
N ARG A 196 -19.06 -15.51 36.88
CA ARG A 196 -19.71 -14.72 35.84
C ARG A 196 -20.27 -13.43 36.42
N LEU A 197 -19.75 -12.30 35.96
CA LEU A 197 -20.34 -10.99 36.18
C LEU A 197 -21.37 -10.70 35.09
N THR A 198 -22.44 -9.97 35.43
CA THR A 198 -23.48 -9.57 34.47
C THR A 198 -23.92 -8.14 34.72
N CYS A 199 -24.29 -7.43 33.66
CA CYS A 199 -25.04 -6.19 33.74
C CYS A 199 -26.04 -6.10 32.59
N THR A 200 -27.28 -5.72 32.90
CA THR A 200 -28.34 -5.54 31.90
C THR A 200 -28.61 -4.05 31.74
N PHE A 201 -28.57 -3.58 30.50
CA PHE A 201 -28.63 -2.16 30.15
C PHE A 201 -29.60 -1.93 28.98
N THR A 202 -30.02 -0.69 28.83
CA THR A 202 -30.72 -0.23 27.62
C THR A 202 -29.71 0.53 26.78
N ALA A 203 -29.56 0.18 25.51
CA ALA A 203 -28.59 0.83 24.64
C ALA A 203 -28.99 2.30 24.40
N THR A 204 -28.04 3.22 24.60
CA THR A 204 -28.20 4.66 24.38
C THR A 204 -27.45 5.15 23.15
N SER A 205 -26.65 4.28 22.56
CA SER A 205 -25.87 4.49 21.34
C SER A 205 -25.84 3.18 20.57
N VAL A 206 -25.55 3.25 19.28
CA VAL A 206 -25.38 2.06 18.43
C VAL A 206 -24.01 1.39 18.63
N VAL A 207 -23.06 2.11 19.24
CA VAL A 207 -21.75 1.60 19.67
C VAL A 207 -21.52 1.95 21.12
N MET A 208 -21.12 0.95 21.92
CA MET A 208 -20.88 1.13 23.35
C MET A 208 -19.73 0.24 23.82
N PRO A 209 -18.83 0.73 24.70
CA PRO A 209 -17.77 -0.09 25.27
C PRO A 209 -18.31 -1.03 26.36
N LEU A 210 -17.87 -2.28 26.33
CA LEU A 210 -17.90 -3.17 27.48
C LEU A 210 -16.54 -3.10 28.16
N GLN A 211 -16.51 -2.67 29.42
CA GLN A 211 -15.29 -2.53 30.21
C GLN A 211 -15.24 -3.57 31.32
N VAL A 212 -14.07 -4.17 31.53
CA VAL A 212 -13.66 -4.83 32.78
C VAL A 212 -12.81 -3.83 33.56
N ILE A 213 -13.17 -3.57 34.82
CA ILE A 213 -12.55 -2.54 35.66
C ILE A 213 -12.28 -3.08 37.08
N PRO A 214 -11.26 -2.57 37.79
CA PRO A 214 -11.09 -2.87 39.21
C PRO A 214 -12.18 -2.19 40.04
N SER A 215 -12.63 -2.82 41.12
CA SER A 215 -13.70 -2.28 41.97
C SER A 215 -13.28 -1.12 42.86
N THR A 216 -11.97 -0.99 43.11
CA THR A 216 -11.29 0.08 43.86
C THR A 216 -9.89 0.31 43.26
N ALA A 217 -9.13 1.26 43.80
CA ALA A 217 -7.74 1.46 43.40
C ALA A 217 -6.92 0.16 43.61
N PRO A 218 -6.23 -0.38 42.58
CA PRO A 218 -5.40 -1.59 42.68
C PRO A 218 -4.14 -1.36 43.51
N ALA A 219 -3.68 -2.40 44.20
CA ALA A 219 -2.35 -2.47 44.77
C ALA A 219 -1.32 -2.94 43.73
N ALA A 220 -0.03 -2.77 44.04
CA ALA A 220 1.04 -3.22 43.17
C ALA A 220 1.00 -4.74 42.99
N GLY A 221 0.90 -5.18 41.73
CA GLY A 221 0.87 -6.59 41.39
C GLY A 221 -0.53 -7.19 41.25
N ASP A 222 -1.60 -6.44 41.53
CA ASP A 222 -2.98 -6.92 41.34
C ASP A 222 -3.27 -7.25 39.86
N PHE A 223 -3.97 -8.35 39.61
CA PHE A 223 -4.43 -8.72 38.28
C PHE A 223 -5.76 -9.48 38.28
N VAL A 224 -6.35 -9.63 37.09
CA VAL A 224 -7.56 -10.45 36.88
C VAL A 224 -7.41 -11.28 35.61
N TYR A 225 -7.93 -12.51 35.62
CA TYR A 225 -8.15 -13.26 34.38
C TYR A 225 -9.55 -12.97 33.85
N VAL A 226 -9.66 -12.69 32.56
CA VAL A 226 -10.88 -12.38 31.82
C VAL A 226 -11.05 -13.42 30.73
N ASP A 227 -12.25 -13.99 30.63
CA ASP A 227 -12.60 -15.00 29.63
C ASP A 227 -14.12 -15.04 29.39
N ALA A 228 -14.55 -15.75 28.35
CA ALA A 228 -15.94 -16.03 28.00
C ALA A 228 -16.84 -14.78 28.04
N VAL A 229 -16.43 -13.75 27.30
CA VAL A 229 -17.05 -12.42 27.22
C VAL A 229 -18.23 -12.48 26.25
N GLN A 230 -19.42 -12.05 26.69
CA GLN A 230 -20.62 -12.05 25.85
C GLN A 230 -21.45 -10.81 26.05
N VAL A 231 -21.87 -10.19 24.95
CA VAL A 231 -22.97 -9.22 24.91
C VAL A 231 -24.05 -9.77 24.01
N GLU A 232 -25.30 -9.72 24.45
CA GLU A 232 -26.43 -10.27 23.72
C GLU A 232 -27.71 -9.47 23.95
N ALA A 233 -28.64 -9.57 22.98
CA ALA A 233 -29.96 -8.98 23.11
C ALA A 233 -30.79 -9.75 24.15
N GLY A 234 -31.49 -9.03 25.01
CA GLY A 234 -32.33 -9.61 26.07
C GLY A 234 -31.99 -9.11 27.47
N SER A 235 -32.87 -9.46 28.41
CA SER A 235 -32.76 -9.02 29.82
C SER A 235 -31.99 -9.99 30.72
N THR A 236 -31.56 -11.14 30.18
CA THR A 236 -30.90 -12.19 30.95
C THR A 236 -29.77 -12.76 30.12
N ALA A 237 -28.65 -13.05 30.79
CA ALA A 237 -27.50 -13.70 30.18
C ALA A 237 -27.83 -15.17 29.84
N THR A 238 -27.57 -15.60 28.60
CA THR A 238 -27.69 -16.99 28.15
C THR A 238 -26.38 -17.76 28.32
N ALA A 239 -26.29 -19.02 27.89
CA ALA A 239 -25.03 -19.74 27.90
C ALA A 239 -23.98 -19.04 27.01
N PHE A 240 -22.71 -19.11 27.40
CA PHE A 240 -21.63 -18.50 26.64
C PHE A 240 -21.54 -19.10 25.22
N SER A 241 -21.42 -18.22 24.22
CA SER A 241 -21.14 -18.56 22.83
C SER A 241 -19.78 -17.99 22.42
N ALA A 242 -18.87 -18.88 22.06
CA ALA A 242 -17.56 -18.53 21.51
C ALA A 242 -17.63 -17.97 20.08
N ALA A 243 -18.78 -18.10 19.41
CA ALA A 243 -19.01 -17.53 18.08
C ALA A 243 -19.24 -16.03 18.19
N GLY A 244 -18.15 -15.26 18.18
CA GLY A 244 -18.18 -13.80 18.20
C GLY A 244 -18.83 -13.17 16.98
N ALA A 245 -19.02 -11.86 17.08
CA ALA A 245 -19.35 -11.03 15.93
C ALA A 245 -18.23 -11.11 14.88
N GLN A 246 -18.57 -10.83 13.63
CA GLN A 246 -17.62 -10.71 12.53
C GLN A 246 -17.83 -9.37 11.83
N LEU A 247 -16.76 -8.62 11.64
CA LEU A 247 -16.74 -7.44 10.79
C LEU A 247 -16.37 -7.83 9.37
N HIS A 248 -17.12 -7.30 8.41
CA HIS A 248 -16.93 -7.52 6.98
C HIS A 248 -16.71 -6.16 6.33
N PRO A 249 -15.45 -5.77 6.03
CA PRO A 249 -15.20 -4.49 5.40
C PRO A 249 -15.84 -4.42 4.02
N ARG A 250 -16.42 -3.26 3.71
CA ARG A 250 -17.11 -2.96 2.45
C ARG A 250 -16.43 -1.85 1.67
N PHE A 251 -15.88 -0.88 2.38
CA PHE A 251 -15.19 0.25 1.78
C PHE A 251 -14.12 0.81 2.73
N TRP A 252 -12.99 1.22 2.15
CA TRP A 252 -11.97 2.04 2.78
C TRP A 252 -11.54 3.12 1.77
N GLY A 253 -11.44 4.37 2.20
CA GLY A 253 -11.02 5.46 1.32
C GLY A 253 -10.90 6.79 2.04
N LEU A 254 -10.73 7.85 1.25
CA LEU A 254 -10.61 9.22 1.73
C LEU A 254 -11.85 10.03 1.36
N VAL A 255 -12.37 10.81 2.30
CA VAL A 255 -13.50 11.70 2.04
C VAL A 255 -13.09 12.76 1.01
N THR A 256 -13.91 12.93 -0.02
CA THR A 256 -13.68 13.93 -1.08
C THR A 256 -14.47 15.21 -0.87
N GLN A 257 -15.61 15.15 -0.18
CA GLN A 257 -16.43 16.33 0.13
C GLN A 257 -17.41 16.08 1.29
N TRP A 258 -17.74 17.18 1.97
CA TRP A 258 -18.73 17.28 3.05
C TRP A 258 -19.85 18.27 2.67
N PRO A 259 -20.62 18.03 1.60
CA PRO A 259 -21.66 18.95 1.18
C PRO A 259 -22.82 18.94 2.18
N VAL A 260 -23.19 20.12 2.68
CA VAL A 260 -24.35 20.30 3.56
C VAL A 260 -25.54 20.82 2.76
N GLN A 261 -26.67 20.13 2.88
CA GLN A 261 -27.93 20.51 2.26
C GLN A 261 -28.99 20.76 3.35
N TRP A 262 -29.87 21.74 3.09
CA TRP A 262 -30.99 22.07 3.98
C TRP A 262 -32.31 21.84 3.27
N GLU A 263 -33.24 21.16 3.94
CA GLU A 263 -34.62 20.98 3.49
C GLU A 263 -35.57 21.27 4.66
N GLY A 264 -36.08 22.50 4.72
CA GLY A 264 -36.86 22.98 5.86
C GLY A 264 -36.03 23.02 7.14
N LEU A 265 -36.38 22.17 8.12
CA LEU A 265 -35.63 22.01 9.38
C LEU A 265 -34.59 20.88 9.32
N LEU A 266 -34.54 20.10 8.24
CA LEU A 266 -33.55 19.05 8.06
C LEU A 266 -32.23 19.66 7.58
N ALA A 267 -31.11 19.19 8.14
CA ALA A 267 -29.77 19.49 7.67
C ALA A 267 -29.00 18.18 7.51
N VAL A 268 -28.51 17.93 6.31
CA VAL A 268 -27.96 16.62 5.90
C VAL A 268 -26.61 16.85 5.26
N SER A 269 -25.61 16.05 5.63
CA SER A 269 -24.32 16.00 4.94
C SER A 269 -24.25 14.77 4.05
N THR A 270 -24.19 14.95 2.73
CA THR A 270 -24.03 13.83 1.77
C THR A 270 -22.56 13.59 1.48
N VAL A 271 -21.90 12.83 2.36
CA VAL A 271 -20.47 12.55 2.27
C VAL A 271 -20.19 11.64 1.07
N THR A 272 -19.21 12.03 0.26
CA THR A 272 -18.63 11.12 -0.74
C THR A 272 -17.16 10.86 -0.44
N ALA A 273 -16.71 9.66 -0.75
CA ALA A 273 -15.33 9.26 -0.61
C ALA A 273 -14.87 8.43 -1.81
N THR A 274 -13.56 8.41 -2.04
CA THR A 274 -12.91 7.61 -3.08
C THR A 274 -11.81 6.79 -2.44
N ASP A 275 -11.61 5.57 -2.93
CA ASP A 275 -10.53 4.72 -2.46
C ASP A 275 -9.14 5.31 -2.79
N ILE A 276 -8.08 4.56 -2.44
CA ILE A 276 -6.69 4.99 -2.62
C ILE A 276 -6.28 5.25 -4.08
N PHE A 277 -7.08 4.88 -5.10
CA PHE A 277 -6.78 5.29 -6.47
C PHE A 277 -6.85 6.82 -6.63
N SER A 278 -7.60 7.52 -5.77
CA SER A 278 -7.58 8.99 -5.71
C SER A 278 -6.23 9.58 -5.26
N VAL A 279 -5.40 8.79 -4.59
CA VAL A 279 -4.02 9.16 -4.21
C VAL A 279 -3.08 8.84 -5.37
N LEU A 280 -3.20 7.63 -5.92
CA LEU A 280 -2.33 7.14 -7.00
C LEU A 280 -2.48 7.92 -8.32
N SER A 281 -3.62 8.57 -8.56
CA SER A 281 -3.95 9.28 -9.81
C SER A 281 -3.63 10.76 -9.81
N ARG A 282 -3.07 11.31 -8.73
CA ARG A 282 -2.77 12.74 -8.64
C ARG A 282 -1.62 13.12 -9.57
N SER A 283 -1.85 14.11 -10.42
CA SER A 283 -0.93 14.52 -11.49
C SER A 283 0.14 15.52 -11.08
N GLU A 284 -0.03 16.22 -9.94
CA GLU A 284 1.02 17.09 -9.39
C GLU A 284 2.18 16.29 -8.78
N ASP A 285 1.95 15.00 -8.51
CA ASP A 285 2.93 14.01 -8.07
C ASP A 285 3.37 13.12 -9.24
N GLN A 286 3.88 13.71 -10.33
CA GLN A 286 4.61 12.92 -11.31
C GLN A 286 5.74 12.21 -10.58
N MET A 287 5.81 10.89 -10.73
CA MET A 287 6.85 10.11 -10.11
C MET A 287 8.21 10.55 -10.66
N ARG A 288 9.10 10.99 -9.76
CA ARG A 288 10.50 11.28 -10.10
C ARG A 288 11.18 10.02 -10.64
N PRO A 289 12.31 10.14 -11.36
CA PRO A 289 13.05 8.97 -11.85
C PRO A 289 13.28 7.92 -10.75
N MET A 290 13.22 6.65 -11.11
CA MET A 290 13.23 5.53 -10.16
C MET A 290 14.45 5.55 -9.23
N LEU A 291 15.63 5.91 -9.75
CA LEU A 291 16.83 6.07 -8.93
C LEU A 291 16.68 7.15 -7.86
N VAL A 292 16.02 8.27 -8.18
CA VAL A 292 15.73 9.34 -7.21
C VAL A 292 14.76 8.83 -6.15
N GLN A 293 13.71 8.11 -6.54
CA GLN A 293 12.75 7.52 -5.60
C GLN A 293 13.40 6.51 -4.65
N GLU A 294 14.21 5.59 -5.17
CA GLU A 294 14.98 4.62 -4.35
C GLU A 294 15.97 5.33 -3.42
N SER A 295 16.62 6.40 -3.90
CA SER A 295 17.50 7.22 -3.06
C SER A 295 16.72 7.86 -1.92
N LEU A 296 15.54 8.44 -2.19
CA LEU A 296 14.69 9.07 -1.17
C LEU A 296 14.21 8.08 -0.09
N LEU A 297 13.97 6.81 -0.45
CA LEU A 297 13.64 5.76 0.52
C LEU A 297 14.76 5.47 1.52
N TRP A 298 16.01 5.82 1.20
CA TRP A 298 17.16 5.71 2.11
C TRP A 298 17.34 6.96 2.99
N GLU A 299 16.38 7.90 2.95
CA GLU A 299 16.34 9.13 3.74
C GLU A 299 17.64 9.98 3.68
N PRO A 300 18.10 10.35 2.47
CA PRO A 300 19.29 11.17 2.29
C PRO A 300 19.13 12.50 3.02
N LYS A 301 20.25 13.04 3.49
CA LYS A 301 20.31 14.38 4.08
C LYS A 301 20.67 15.45 3.03
N ALA A 302 21.14 15.02 1.86
CA ALA A 302 21.24 15.81 0.65
C ALA A 302 21.15 14.88 -0.58
N LEU A 303 20.42 15.26 -1.61
CA LEU A 303 20.32 14.51 -2.88
C LEU A 303 20.23 15.49 -4.05
N TRP A 304 21.19 15.44 -4.96
CA TRP A 304 21.15 16.18 -6.22
C TRP A 304 21.12 15.18 -7.36
N ALA A 305 19.96 15.02 -8.01
CA ALA A 305 19.82 14.20 -9.21
C ALA A 305 20.72 14.72 -10.35
N LEU A 306 20.90 16.04 -10.41
CA LEU A 306 21.64 16.79 -11.43
C LEU A 306 21.03 16.64 -12.83
N ASP A 307 19.71 16.64 -12.91
CA ASP A 307 18.92 16.41 -14.12
C ASP A 307 18.28 17.68 -14.69
N GLU A 308 18.79 18.84 -14.30
CA GLU A 308 18.31 20.12 -14.79
C GLU A 308 18.47 20.26 -16.31
N PRO A 309 17.62 21.08 -16.96
CA PRO A 309 17.74 21.31 -18.40
C PRO A 309 18.98 22.14 -18.75
N SER A 310 19.43 22.02 -20.01
CA SER A 310 20.51 22.85 -20.57
C SER A 310 20.27 24.34 -20.32
N GLY A 311 21.35 25.05 -19.96
CA GLY A 311 21.32 26.45 -19.57
C GLY A 311 21.03 26.72 -18.08
N ALA A 312 20.73 25.69 -17.27
CA ALA A 312 20.66 25.83 -15.83
C ALA A 312 22.01 26.28 -15.22
N MET A 313 21.95 27.05 -14.14
CA MET A 313 23.12 27.63 -13.45
C MET A 313 23.33 27.07 -12.04
N SER A 314 22.45 26.17 -11.61
CA SER A 314 22.50 25.51 -10.32
C SER A 314 21.60 24.28 -10.34
N ALA A 315 21.89 23.33 -9.45
CA ALA A 315 21.05 22.16 -9.21
C ALA A 315 20.40 22.16 -7.82
N GLY A 316 19.16 21.69 -7.75
CA GLY A 316 18.32 21.68 -6.54
C GLY A 316 18.53 20.44 -5.66
N ASP A 317 18.38 20.60 -4.33
CA ASP A 317 18.32 19.46 -3.40
C ASP A 317 16.92 18.83 -3.43
N GLU A 318 16.86 17.54 -3.70
CA GLU A 318 15.66 16.70 -3.78
C GLU A 318 15.29 16.07 -2.42
N ALA A 319 16.25 16.00 -1.48
CA ALA A 319 16.05 15.40 -0.16
C ALA A 319 15.22 16.28 0.78
N ALA A 320 15.17 17.59 0.53
CA ALA A 320 14.48 18.60 1.34
C ALA A 320 14.90 18.60 2.83
N ALA A 321 16.11 18.14 3.13
CA ALA A 321 16.67 18.07 4.49
C ALA A 321 17.58 19.27 4.84
N GLY A 322 17.52 20.33 4.02
CA GLY A 322 18.20 21.60 4.28
C GLY A 322 19.58 21.75 3.62
N ALA A 323 19.90 20.91 2.63
CA ALA A 323 21.09 21.11 1.79
C ALA A 323 20.90 22.29 0.83
N GLY A 324 22.01 22.93 0.45
CA GLY A 324 21.98 24.08 -0.45
C GLY A 324 21.95 23.66 -1.92
N THR A 325 21.51 24.57 -2.80
CA THR A 325 21.65 24.35 -4.24
C THR A 325 23.13 24.25 -4.63
N LEU A 326 23.48 23.34 -5.55
CA LEU A 326 24.82 23.27 -6.13
C LEU A 326 24.94 24.28 -7.28
N ALA A 327 25.59 25.42 -7.04
CA ALA A 327 25.73 26.49 -8.02
C ALA A 327 26.98 26.34 -8.90
N VAL A 328 26.87 26.71 -10.17
CA VAL A 328 28.00 26.75 -11.11
C VAL A 328 29.03 27.77 -10.64
N THR A 329 30.26 27.30 -10.42
CA THR A 329 31.42 28.09 -10.01
C THR A 329 32.51 28.00 -11.07
N GLN A 330 33.20 29.11 -11.32
CA GLN A 330 34.29 29.19 -12.31
C GLN A 330 35.66 29.15 -11.60
N ALA A 331 36.53 28.24 -12.03
CA ALA A 331 37.96 28.26 -11.76
C ALA A 331 38.73 28.72 -13.02
N GLY A 332 39.73 29.58 -12.85
CA GLY A 332 40.50 30.12 -13.99
C GLY A 332 39.61 30.75 -15.08
N ALA A 333 40.06 30.68 -16.34
CA ALA A 333 39.32 31.20 -17.49
C ALA A 333 39.04 30.11 -18.53
N GLY A 334 37.84 30.13 -19.11
CA GLY A 334 37.41 29.16 -20.13
C GLY A 334 36.76 27.90 -19.58
N GLY A 335 36.47 26.95 -20.46
CA GLY A 335 35.70 25.74 -20.18
C GLY A 335 34.18 25.98 -20.13
N ALA A 336 33.42 24.89 -20.15
CA ALA A 336 31.97 24.89 -20.12
C ALA A 336 31.44 23.83 -19.14
N LEU A 337 30.20 24.04 -18.70
CA LEU A 337 29.37 23.09 -17.99
C LEU A 337 27.97 23.25 -18.56
N ASP A 338 27.39 22.17 -19.07
CA ASP A 338 26.05 22.17 -19.65
C ASP A 338 25.22 21.02 -19.05
N PHE A 339 24.14 21.37 -18.37
CA PHE A 339 23.19 20.42 -17.79
C PHE A 339 22.39 19.69 -18.88
N GLY A 340 21.95 18.47 -18.59
CA GLY A 340 21.22 17.62 -19.54
C GLY A 340 22.00 17.11 -20.75
N ALA A 341 23.27 17.51 -20.95
CA ALA A 341 24.08 17.15 -22.11
C ALA A 341 24.93 15.88 -21.91
N GLY A 342 25.11 15.45 -20.66
CA GLY A 342 25.93 14.31 -20.26
C GLY A 342 25.14 13.01 -20.09
N ALA A 343 25.83 11.89 -20.18
CA ALA A 343 25.36 10.57 -19.76
C ALA A 343 24.99 10.54 -18.27
N ALA A 344 23.82 9.96 -17.98
CA ALA A 344 23.23 9.80 -16.66
C ALA A 344 22.77 8.34 -16.44
N PRO A 345 22.52 7.94 -15.18
CA PRO A 345 21.87 6.67 -14.86
C PRO A 345 20.54 6.49 -15.59
N LEU A 346 20.13 5.25 -15.77
CA LEU A 346 18.88 4.90 -16.44
C LEU A 346 17.69 5.60 -15.78
N GLY A 347 16.83 6.22 -16.60
CA GLY A 347 15.65 6.97 -16.14
C GLY A 347 15.89 8.46 -15.90
N ILE A 348 17.13 8.87 -15.65
CA ILE A 348 17.49 10.29 -15.56
C ILE A 348 17.73 10.83 -16.98
N SER A 349 17.07 11.93 -17.35
CA SER A 349 17.02 12.42 -18.73
C SER A 349 18.37 12.95 -19.26
N GLY A 350 19.27 13.35 -18.36
CA GLY A 350 20.64 13.77 -18.67
C GLY A 350 21.35 14.28 -17.42
N ALA A 351 22.67 14.47 -17.53
CA ALA A 351 23.53 14.97 -16.45
C ALA A 351 24.34 16.18 -16.89
N PRO A 352 24.94 16.97 -15.99
CA PRO A 352 25.91 17.98 -16.37
C PRO A 352 27.15 17.37 -17.04
N GLN A 353 27.43 17.87 -18.24
CA GLN A 353 28.66 17.63 -18.97
C GLN A 353 29.68 18.70 -18.60
N PHE A 354 30.75 18.29 -17.92
CA PHE A 354 31.88 19.15 -17.55
C PHE A 354 32.94 19.11 -18.67
N SER A 355 33.27 20.28 -19.23
CA SER A 355 34.24 20.44 -20.32
C SER A 355 35.25 21.54 -19.96
N PRO A 356 36.17 21.29 -19.03
CA PRO A 356 37.13 22.28 -18.59
C PRO A 356 38.20 22.53 -19.67
N ALA A 357 38.74 23.74 -19.71
CA ALA A 357 39.86 24.08 -20.59
C ALA A 357 41.18 23.41 -20.15
N SER A 358 41.34 23.15 -18.85
CA SER A 358 42.51 22.44 -18.28
C SER A 358 42.17 21.80 -16.92
N ALA A 359 43.14 21.27 -16.18
CA ALA A 359 42.93 20.79 -14.80
C ALA A 359 42.71 21.91 -13.77
N SER A 360 42.93 23.16 -14.15
CA SER A 360 42.83 24.33 -13.27
C SER A 360 41.97 25.47 -13.86
N ALA A 361 41.36 25.27 -15.03
CA ALA A 361 40.52 26.27 -15.69
C ALA A 361 39.26 25.63 -16.29
N GLY A 362 38.08 26.02 -15.81
CA GLY A 362 36.80 25.40 -16.13
C GLY A 362 35.71 25.68 -15.09
N ARG A 363 34.55 25.06 -15.26
CA ARG A 363 33.40 25.20 -14.36
C ARG A 363 33.19 23.93 -13.54
N PHE A 364 32.70 24.08 -12.32
CA PHE A 364 32.32 23.01 -11.40
C PHE A 364 31.08 23.44 -10.59
N LEU A 365 30.51 22.54 -9.78
CA LEU A 365 29.37 22.87 -8.92
C LEU A 365 29.76 22.90 -7.44
N ARG A 366 29.19 23.81 -6.66
CA ARG A 366 29.44 23.90 -5.22
C ARG A 366 28.21 24.38 -4.47
N GLY A 367 27.99 23.82 -3.28
CA GLY A 367 26.91 24.21 -2.38
C GLY A 367 27.16 23.72 -0.97
N SER A 368 26.21 23.98 -0.06
CA SER A 368 26.27 23.48 1.31
C SER A 368 25.75 22.05 1.39
N ALA A 369 26.40 21.21 2.19
CA ALA A 369 25.94 19.88 2.54
C ALA A 369 24.68 19.88 3.44
N GLY A 370 24.28 21.04 3.98
CA GLY A 370 23.10 21.18 4.83
C GLY A 370 23.34 20.83 6.30
N SER A 371 22.52 21.40 7.18
CA SER A 371 22.65 21.21 8.63
C SER A 371 22.26 19.80 9.09
N ALA A 372 21.34 19.13 8.39
CA ALA A 372 20.93 17.77 8.72
C ALA A 372 22.08 16.76 8.51
N PHE A 373 22.80 16.86 7.38
CA PHE A 373 23.98 16.03 7.15
C PHE A 373 25.09 16.35 8.15
N GLN A 374 25.35 17.64 8.41
CA GLN A 374 26.36 18.09 9.39
C GLN A 374 26.10 17.54 10.81
N ALA A 375 24.85 17.50 11.24
CA ALA A 375 24.48 16.89 12.51
C ALA A 375 24.69 15.36 12.50
N GLY A 376 24.47 14.72 11.34
CA GLY A 376 24.56 13.27 11.17
C GLY A 376 25.99 12.72 11.05
N VAL A 377 26.95 13.50 10.57
CA VAL A 377 28.36 13.06 10.39
C VAL A 377 29.11 12.76 11.71
N THR A 378 28.48 12.94 12.86
CA THR A 378 29.00 12.40 14.14
C THR A 378 28.87 10.88 14.24
N GLY A 379 28.00 10.26 13.44
CA GLY A 379 27.84 8.81 13.30
C GLY A 379 28.28 8.30 11.92
N PRO A 380 27.96 7.05 11.56
CA PRO A 380 28.11 6.53 10.21
C PRO A 380 27.43 7.41 9.16
N TRP A 381 28.08 7.57 8.01
CA TRP A 381 27.55 8.34 6.90
C TRP A 381 28.05 7.77 5.56
N LEU A 382 27.28 8.02 4.50
CA LEU A 382 27.65 7.67 3.14
C LEU A 382 27.75 8.92 2.27
N ALA A 383 28.66 8.90 1.30
CA ALA A 383 28.63 9.79 0.15
C ALA A 383 28.62 8.97 -1.14
N GLU A 384 27.77 9.37 -2.08
CA GLU A 384 27.64 8.71 -3.37
C GLU A 384 27.75 9.67 -4.54
N GLY A 385 28.09 9.11 -5.71
CA GLY A 385 28.00 9.82 -6.97
C GLY A 385 28.18 8.89 -8.16
N TRP A 386 27.44 9.18 -9.22
CA TRP A 386 27.60 8.54 -10.53
C TRP A 386 28.44 9.42 -11.43
N PHE A 387 29.36 8.83 -12.20
CA PHE A 387 30.19 9.60 -13.13
C PHE A 387 30.58 8.81 -14.37
N SER A 388 30.94 9.50 -15.45
CA SER A 388 31.64 8.92 -16.59
C SER A 388 32.78 9.83 -17.05
N THR A 389 33.90 9.26 -17.45
CA THR A 389 35.02 10.04 -18.03
C THR A 389 35.97 9.13 -18.83
N THR A 390 36.70 9.72 -19.76
CA THR A 390 37.89 9.12 -20.41
C THR A 390 39.19 9.77 -19.95
N THR A 391 39.14 10.71 -18.99
CA THR A 391 40.27 11.53 -18.55
C THR A 391 40.64 11.23 -17.10
N ALA A 392 41.82 10.64 -16.89
CA ALA A 392 42.37 10.43 -15.56
C ALA A 392 42.95 11.73 -14.95
N GLY A 393 43.25 11.71 -13.65
CA GLY A 393 43.87 12.83 -12.92
C GLY A 393 42.90 13.93 -12.50
N ARG A 394 41.58 13.65 -12.51
CA ARG A 394 40.51 14.61 -12.23
C ARG A 394 39.64 14.16 -11.04
N SER A 395 39.04 15.13 -10.35
CA SER A 395 38.20 14.96 -9.15
C SER A 395 36.72 15.11 -9.51
N PHE A 396 35.89 14.15 -9.13
CA PHE A 396 34.45 14.19 -9.43
C PHE A 396 33.60 14.67 -8.24
N LEU A 397 34.02 14.37 -7.01
CA LEU A 397 33.30 14.76 -5.79
C LEU A 397 34.28 15.11 -4.69
N SER A 398 33.95 16.13 -3.90
CA SER A 398 34.62 16.38 -2.62
C SER A 398 33.70 17.00 -1.57
N LEU A 399 34.03 16.71 -0.32
CA LEU A 399 33.40 17.25 0.87
C LEU A 399 34.46 17.96 1.69
N ALA A 400 34.14 19.11 2.29
CA ALA A 400 35.08 19.83 3.13
C ALA A 400 34.42 20.62 4.26
N SER A 401 35.17 20.84 5.33
CA SER A 401 34.84 21.82 6.35
C SER A 401 35.01 23.24 5.83
N ALA A 402 34.35 24.20 6.49
CA ALA A 402 34.35 25.59 6.05
C ALA A 402 35.75 26.24 6.14
N ASP A 403 36.58 25.78 7.09
CA ASP A 403 37.98 26.19 7.26
C ASP A 403 38.97 25.39 6.40
N LEU A 404 38.47 24.38 5.66
CA LEU A 404 39.24 23.47 4.81
C LEU A 404 40.28 22.63 5.57
N ASP A 405 40.14 22.51 6.90
CA ASP A 405 41.01 21.67 7.72
C ASP A 405 40.65 20.18 7.63
N SER A 406 39.38 19.89 7.34
CA SER A 406 38.85 18.57 7.03
C SER A 406 38.37 18.51 5.58
N ALA A 407 38.83 17.52 4.83
CA ALA A 407 38.34 17.31 3.46
C ALA A 407 38.42 15.83 3.03
N LEU A 408 37.48 15.43 2.19
CA LEU A 408 37.49 14.16 1.48
C LEU A 408 37.33 14.44 -0.01
N VAL A 409 38.26 13.97 -0.84
CA VAL A 409 38.27 14.20 -2.29
C VAL A 409 38.35 12.87 -3.01
N PHE A 410 37.36 12.61 -3.87
CA PHE A 410 37.28 11.44 -4.72
C PHE A 410 37.73 11.79 -6.14
N TYR A 411 38.74 11.09 -6.63
CA TYR A 411 39.35 11.38 -7.93
C TYR A 411 39.93 10.12 -8.58
N LEU A 412 40.28 10.21 -9.87
CA LEU A 412 40.96 9.14 -10.59
C LEU A 412 42.46 9.45 -10.68
N ALA A 413 43.34 8.54 -10.27
CA ALA A 413 44.79 8.77 -10.29
C ALA A 413 45.31 9.00 -11.71
N ALA A 414 46.14 10.03 -11.92
CA ALA A 414 46.57 10.46 -13.26
C ALA A 414 47.29 9.37 -14.08
N GLY A 415 48.07 8.51 -13.43
CA GLY A 415 48.86 7.48 -14.12
C GLY A 415 48.10 6.18 -14.42
N THR A 416 47.04 5.86 -13.66
CA THR A 416 46.36 4.56 -13.73
C THR A 416 44.86 4.65 -14.00
N GLY A 417 44.23 5.80 -13.72
CA GLY A 417 42.77 5.95 -13.74
C GLY A 417 42.06 5.24 -12.59
N TYR A 418 42.79 4.75 -11.58
CA TYR A 418 42.19 4.05 -10.44
C TYR A 418 41.53 5.04 -9.49
N LEU A 419 40.40 4.64 -8.90
CA LEU A 419 39.72 5.44 -7.88
C LEU A 419 40.69 5.73 -6.73
N THR A 420 40.73 6.97 -6.28
CA THR A 420 41.63 7.42 -5.23
C THR A 420 40.89 8.39 -4.33
N VAL A 421 41.08 8.22 -3.02
CA VAL A 421 40.53 9.09 -1.99
C VAL A 421 41.68 9.85 -1.35
N GLU A 422 41.65 11.18 -1.44
CA GLU A 422 42.45 12.04 -0.58
C GLU A 422 41.60 12.43 0.62
N SER A 423 42.12 12.15 1.81
CA SER A 423 41.51 12.54 3.08
C SER A 423 42.45 13.49 3.80
N ARG A 424 41.88 14.54 4.39
CA ARG A 424 42.61 15.56 5.13
C ARG A 424 41.93 15.77 6.47
N GLN A 425 42.73 15.78 7.55
CA GLN A 425 42.29 16.12 8.90
C GLN A 425 43.44 16.80 9.65
N GLY A 426 43.20 17.98 10.24
CA GLY A 426 44.18 18.65 11.10
C GLY A 426 45.49 18.98 10.39
N GLY A 427 45.41 19.49 9.15
CA GLY A 427 46.56 19.81 8.31
C GLY A 427 47.37 18.62 7.76
N THR A 428 46.99 17.38 8.05
CA THR A 428 47.61 16.17 7.46
C THR A 428 46.80 15.68 6.28
N THR A 429 47.45 15.27 5.19
CA THR A 429 46.80 14.72 4.00
C THR A 429 47.26 13.29 3.76
N VAL A 430 46.32 12.38 3.56
CA VAL A 430 46.56 10.97 3.19
C VAL A 430 45.85 10.65 1.89
N THR A 431 46.58 10.07 0.95
CA THR A 431 46.06 9.61 -0.34
C THR A 431 46.00 8.08 -0.34
N THR A 432 44.83 7.53 -0.64
CA THR A 432 44.59 6.09 -0.72
C THR A 432 44.03 5.74 -2.11
N THR A 433 44.83 5.09 -2.95
CA THR A 433 44.36 4.56 -4.24
C THR A 433 43.75 3.19 -4.04
N VAL A 434 42.54 3.01 -4.55
CA VAL A 434 41.69 1.84 -4.34
C VAL A 434 41.38 1.16 -5.68
N GLY A 435 41.28 -0.17 -5.64
CA GLY A 435 41.03 -1.00 -6.82
C GLY A 435 42.26 -1.22 -7.73
N ALA A 436 42.02 -1.92 -8.82
CA ALA A 436 43.05 -2.34 -9.79
C ALA A 436 42.62 -2.16 -11.25
N THR A 437 41.56 -1.38 -11.50
CA THR A 437 40.99 -1.15 -12.84
C THR A 437 40.77 0.34 -13.05
N SER A 438 41.07 0.82 -14.26
CA SER A 438 40.81 2.21 -14.63
C SER A 438 39.31 2.44 -14.78
N LEU A 439 38.79 3.46 -14.08
CA LEU A 439 37.42 3.94 -14.22
C LEU A 439 37.31 5.08 -15.25
N ALA A 440 38.43 5.50 -15.84
CA ALA A 440 38.48 6.50 -16.91
C ALA A 440 38.30 5.85 -18.29
N ASN A 441 37.22 5.08 -18.47
CA ASN A 441 36.97 4.23 -19.64
C ASN A 441 35.77 4.68 -20.52
N GLY A 442 35.12 5.80 -20.16
CA GLY A 442 33.95 6.33 -20.85
C GLY A 442 32.62 5.64 -20.52
N VAL A 443 32.62 4.67 -19.59
CA VAL A 443 31.41 4.03 -19.07
C VAL A 443 30.95 4.78 -17.81
N LEU A 444 29.65 4.73 -17.53
CA LEU A 444 29.08 5.25 -16.31
C LEU A 444 29.40 4.32 -15.13
N HIS A 445 29.97 4.88 -14.07
CA HIS A 445 30.33 4.19 -12.83
C HIS A 445 29.59 4.78 -11.64
N HIS A 446 29.28 3.93 -10.67
CA HIS A 446 28.71 4.33 -9.38
C HIS A 446 29.76 4.15 -8.28
N VAL A 447 30.01 5.18 -7.49
CA VAL A 447 30.91 5.10 -6.34
C VAL A 447 30.17 5.49 -5.07
N VAL A 448 30.29 4.65 -4.05
CA VAL A 448 29.81 4.91 -2.68
C VAL A 448 30.97 4.79 -1.71
N TYR A 449 31.10 5.75 -0.81
CA TYR A 449 32.00 5.69 0.34
C TYR A 449 31.20 5.57 1.63
N SER A 450 31.53 4.57 2.45
CA SER A 450 31.01 4.39 3.80
C SER A 450 32.03 4.75 4.85
N SER A 451 31.70 5.71 5.71
CA SER A 451 32.60 6.13 6.79
C SER A 451 32.65 5.13 7.95
N ALA A 452 31.65 4.25 8.10
CA ALA A 452 31.56 3.29 9.19
C ALA A 452 32.76 2.32 9.24
N ALA A 453 33.10 1.76 8.08
CA ALA A 453 34.23 0.85 7.89
C ALA A 453 35.32 1.44 6.99
N GLN A 454 35.16 2.70 6.57
CA GLN A 454 36.01 3.35 5.57
C GLN A 454 36.08 2.51 4.28
N GLU A 455 34.92 2.01 3.89
CA GLU A 455 34.73 1.05 2.82
C GLU A 455 34.25 1.76 1.56
N LEU A 456 34.76 1.30 0.41
CA LEU A 456 34.39 1.84 -0.89
C LEU A 456 33.69 0.77 -1.71
N TYR A 457 32.65 1.19 -2.41
CA TYR A 457 31.92 0.36 -3.36
C TYR A 457 32.05 1.00 -4.73
N VAL A 458 32.30 0.17 -5.74
CA VAL A 458 32.28 0.53 -7.15
C VAL A 458 31.28 -0.38 -7.82
N ASP A 459 30.32 0.21 -8.54
CA ASP A 459 29.32 -0.49 -9.33
C ASP A 459 28.56 -1.57 -8.51
N GLY A 460 28.20 -1.19 -7.27
CA GLY A 460 27.46 -2.05 -6.33
C GLY A 460 28.31 -3.11 -5.61
N VAL A 461 29.63 -3.16 -5.84
CA VAL A 461 30.54 -4.17 -5.27
C VAL A 461 31.59 -3.51 -4.38
N SER A 462 31.82 -4.08 -3.19
CA SER A 462 32.90 -3.61 -2.31
C SER A 462 34.27 -3.81 -2.95
N VAL A 463 35.08 -2.75 -2.96
CA VAL A 463 36.50 -2.79 -3.32
C VAL A 463 37.42 -2.84 -2.10
N GLY A 464 36.84 -2.91 -0.89
CA GLY A 464 37.53 -3.11 0.38
C GLY A 464 37.36 -1.96 1.37
N ALA A 465 37.74 -2.26 2.62
CA ALA A 465 37.85 -1.30 3.72
C ALA A 465 39.29 -0.76 3.81
N PHE A 466 39.42 0.57 3.93
CA PHE A 466 40.70 1.25 3.85
C PHE A 466 40.98 2.11 5.08
N GLY A 467 41.59 1.49 6.10
CA GLY A 467 41.95 2.14 7.37
C GLY A 467 42.90 3.35 7.27
N ALA A 468 43.49 3.60 6.10
CA ALA A 468 44.36 4.74 5.84
C ALA A 468 43.58 6.02 5.48
N ILE A 469 42.34 5.90 5.01
CA ILE A 469 41.47 7.06 4.83
C ILE A 469 41.26 7.67 6.22
N GLN A 470 41.46 8.98 6.36
CA GLN A 470 41.28 9.64 7.65
C GLN A 470 39.80 9.84 7.95
N MET A 471 39.42 9.68 9.23
CA MET A 471 38.10 10.10 9.70
C MET A 471 38.04 11.61 9.69
N VAL A 472 37.12 12.15 8.90
CA VAL A 472 36.90 13.59 8.73
C VAL A 472 35.65 14.05 9.46
N SER A 473 35.66 15.29 9.95
CA SER A 473 34.53 15.90 10.66
C SER A 473 34.08 17.20 9.99
N ASP A 474 32.94 17.74 10.45
CA ASP A 474 32.47 19.09 10.13
C ASP A 474 32.35 19.38 8.62
N LEU A 475 31.94 18.38 7.84
CA LEU A 475 31.77 18.50 6.39
C LEU A 475 30.56 19.40 6.09
N THR A 476 30.83 20.63 5.64
CA THR A 476 29.80 21.66 5.42
C THR A 476 29.58 22.00 3.96
N THR A 477 30.57 21.71 3.11
CA THR A 477 30.59 22.09 1.69
C THR A 477 30.70 20.85 0.82
N VAL A 478 29.88 20.79 -0.22
CA VAL A 478 29.96 19.80 -1.30
C VAL A 478 30.47 20.48 -2.55
N THR A 479 31.43 19.87 -3.22
CA THR A 479 31.93 20.30 -4.53
C THR A 479 31.86 19.12 -5.51
N VAL A 480 31.16 19.32 -6.63
CA VAL A 480 31.02 18.34 -7.71
C VAL A 480 31.79 18.84 -8.93
N GLY A 481 32.61 17.97 -9.52
CA GLY A 481 33.42 18.29 -10.69
C GLY A 481 34.75 18.99 -10.38
N ALA A 482 35.16 19.07 -9.12
CA ALA A 482 36.45 19.60 -8.67
C ALA A 482 36.80 19.11 -7.26
N ASN A 483 38.06 19.32 -6.85
CA ASN A 483 38.45 19.17 -5.45
C ASN A 483 37.96 20.34 -4.58
N HIS A 484 38.14 20.23 -3.27
CA HIS A 484 37.69 21.24 -2.30
C HIS A 484 38.27 22.66 -2.52
N LEU A 485 39.36 22.79 -3.27
CA LEU A 485 40.00 24.07 -3.63
C LEU A 485 39.63 24.58 -5.04
N GLY A 486 38.80 23.86 -5.79
CA GLY A 486 38.45 24.21 -7.18
C GLY A 486 39.51 23.83 -8.22
N GLY A 487 40.38 22.86 -7.92
CA GLY A 487 41.36 22.27 -8.84
C GLY A 487 41.01 20.83 -9.25
N GLY A 488 41.80 20.25 -10.16
CA GLY A 488 41.59 18.88 -10.64
C GLY A 488 40.29 18.72 -11.42
N LEU A 489 39.89 19.74 -12.19
CA LEU A 489 38.54 19.87 -12.75
C LEU A 489 38.11 18.65 -13.57
N TRP A 490 36.92 18.13 -13.31
CA TRP A 490 36.35 16.97 -13.99
C TRP A 490 36.12 17.25 -15.48
N ALA A 491 36.43 16.26 -16.31
CA ALA A 491 36.17 16.28 -17.76
C ALA A 491 35.34 15.04 -18.10
N GLY A 492 34.02 15.18 -18.12
CA GLY A 492 33.09 14.05 -18.12
C GLY A 492 31.76 14.44 -17.51
N THR A 493 31.01 13.45 -17.01
CA THR A 493 29.70 13.66 -16.40
C THR A 493 29.72 13.28 -14.93
N VAL A 494 28.89 13.95 -14.14
CA VAL A 494 28.58 13.57 -12.74
C VAL A 494 27.07 13.74 -12.53
N SER A 495 26.43 12.81 -11.87
CA SER A 495 24.98 12.78 -11.61
C SER A 495 24.65 12.07 -10.30
N ALA A 496 23.41 12.21 -9.82
CA ALA A 496 22.87 11.50 -8.66
C ALA A 496 23.88 11.47 -7.49
N VAL A 497 24.21 12.67 -7.00
CA VAL A 497 25.11 12.85 -5.85
C VAL A 497 24.25 12.93 -4.61
N ALA A 498 24.49 12.06 -3.63
CA ALA A 498 23.76 12.10 -2.37
C ALA A 498 24.67 11.90 -1.16
N LEU A 499 24.15 12.36 -0.03
CA LEU A 499 24.78 12.27 1.28
C LEU A 499 23.77 11.73 2.27
N TYR A 500 24.17 10.70 3.00
CA TYR A 500 23.30 10.01 3.95
C TYR A 500 23.93 10.03 5.34
N ALA A 501 23.09 10.11 6.36
CA ALA A 501 23.49 9.90 7.75
C ALA A 501 22.76 8.66 8.27
N ASP A 502 23.53 7.68 8.76
CA ASP A 502 23.07 6.36 9.24
C ASP A 502 22.22 5.54 8.24
N PRO A 503 22.64 5.38 6.96
CA PRO A 503 21.88 4.57 6.00
C PRO A 503 22.14 3.07 6.15
N ASP A 504 21.30 2.26 5.48
CA ASP A 504 21.56 0.83 5.30
C ASP A 504 22.77 0.62 4.37
N THR A 505 23.85 0.05 4.91
CA THR A 505 25.07 -0.27 4.15
C THR A 505 25.22 -1.76 3.86
N THR A 506 24.15 -2.54 3.93
CA THR A 506 24.23 -3.96 3.60
C THR A 506 24.62 -4.15 2.12
N PRO A 507 25.47 -5.14 1.80
CA PRO A 507 25.88 -5.36 0.40
C PRO A 507 24.71 -5.58 -0.56
N GLY A 508 23.61 -6.17 -0.09
CA GLY A 508 22.39 -6.36 -0.87
C GLY A 508 21.70 -5.04 -1.24
N ALA A 509 21.59 -4.12 -0.27
CA ALA A 509 21.01 -2.80 -0.51
C ALA A 509 21.84 -1.99 -1.54
N LEU A 510 23.16 -1.96 -1.38
CA LEU A 510 24.08 -1.25 -2.29
C LEU A 510 24.07 -1.84 -3.71
N ALA A 511 24.02 -3.17 -3.84
CA ALA A 511 23.89 -3.83 -5.13
C ALA A 511 22.55 -3.50 -5.80
N ALA A 512 21.44 -3.47 -5.04
CA ALA A 512 20.12 -3.09 -5.55
C ALA A 512 20.08 -1.61 -6.00
N HIS A 513 20.72 -0.72 -5.25
CA HIS A 513 20.81 0.70 -5.59
C HIS A 513 21.57 0.93 -6.92
N TYR A 514 22.67 0.21 -7.13
CA TYR A 514 23.38 0.20 -8.41
C TYR A 514 22.53 -0.41 -9.55
N ALA A 515 21.83 -1.52 -9.28
CA ALA A 515 20.95 -2.15 -10.27
C ALA A 515 19.82 -1.20 -10.70
N CYS A 516 19.28 -0.39 -9.79
CA CYS A 516 18.29 0.64 -10.12
C CYS A 516 18.81 1.59 -11.21
N GLY A 517 20.00 2.16 -11.01
CA GLY A 517 20.58 3.13 -11.95
C GLY A 517 21.11 2.55 -13.26
N THR A 518 21.19 1.22 -13.40
CA THR A 518 21.72 0.56 -14.59
C THR A 518 20.70 -0.26 -15.37
N THR A 519 19.88 -1.05 -14.68
CA THR A 519 18.87 -1.92 -15.29
C THR A 519 17.44 -1.50 -14.98
N GLY A 520 17.21 -0.55 -14.06
CA GLY A 520 15.86 -0.12 -13.68
C GLY A 520 15.01 -1.28 -13.16
N PHE A 521 15.67 -2.27 -12.56
CA PHE A 521 15.12 -3.55 -12.11
C PHE A 521 14.38 -4.35 -13.19
N ALA A 522 14.81 -4.26 -14.45
CA ALA A 522 14.24 -5.08 -15.53
C ALA A 522 14.21 -6.58 -15.14
N GLU A 523 13.18 -7.28 -15.61
CA GLU A 523 12.84 -8.68 -15.31
C GLU A 523 12.25 -8.95 -13.91
N GLU A 524 12.01 -7.93 -13.09
CA GLU A 524 11.17 -8.09 -11.89
C GLU A 524 9.82 -8.72 -12.24
N THR A 525 9.31 -9.56 -11.34
CA THR A 525 7.94 -10.05 -11.43
C THR A 525 6.97 -8.88 -11.23
N ALA A 526 5.77 -8.98 -11.82
CA ALA A 526 4.78 -7.91 -11.76
C ALA A 526 4.40 -7.50 -10.32
N ASP A 527 4.31 -8.44 -9.38
CA ASP A 527 4.04 -8.15 -7.98
C ASP A 527 5.19 -7.41 -7.29
N ALA A 528 6.44 -7.81 -7.55
CA ALA A 528 7.62 -7.10 -7.05
C ALA A 528 7.68 -5.67 -7.61
N ARG A 529 7.37 -5.49 -8.89
CA ARG A 529 7.31 -4.17 -9.53
C ARG A 529 6.20 -3.30 -8.93
N VAL A 530 4.99 -3.84 -8.72
CA VAL A 530 3.90 -3.12 -8.06
C VAL A 530 4.29 -2.75 -6.62
N GLN A 531 4.86 -3.68 -5.86
CA GLN A 531 5.31 -3.42 -4.48
C GLN A 531 6.27 -2.22 -4.43
N ARG A 532 7.22 -2.17 -5.36
CA ARG A 532 8.20 -1.08 -5.48
C ARG A 532 7.55 0.25 -5.82
N LEU A 533 6.68 0.28 -6.84
CA LEU A 533 5.98 1.51 -7.22
C LEU A 533 5.11 2.04 -6.08
N VAL A 534 4.46 1.14 -5.34
CA VAL A 534 3.61 1.47 -4.19
C VAL A 534 4.44 1.97 -3.00
N SER A 535 5.63 1.44 -2.76
CA SER A 535 6.47 1.89 -1.62
C SER A 535 6.85 3.37 -1.70
N TYR A 536 6.94 3.94 -2.91
CA TYR A 536 7.20 5.38 -3.09
C TYR A 536 6.03 6.28 -2.66
N THR A 537 4.84 5.70 -2.47
CA THR A 537 3.64 6.44 -2.04
C THR A 537 3.37 6.33 -0.53
N GLY A 538 4.08 5.43 0.16
CA GLY A 538 3.82 5.10 1.55
C GLY A 538 2.55 4.30 1.79
N LEU A 539 1.86 3.80 0.75
CA LEU A 539 0.68 2.93 0.87
C LEU A 539 1.08 1.47 1.17
N GLY A 540 0.13 0.69 1.69
CA GLY A 540 0.29 -0.75 1.86
C GLY A 540 0.23 -1.51 0.52
N PHE A 541 0.75 -2.74 0.51
CA PHE A 541 0.76 -3.61 -0.66
C PHE A 541 0.27 -5.02 -0.33
N ARG A 542 -0.54 -5.58 -1.24
CA ARG A 542 -1.03 -6.97 -1.19
C ARG A 542 -0.96 -7.58 -2.59
N SER A 543 -0.53 -8.84 -2.67
CA SER A 543 -0.60 -9.63 -3.91
C SER A 543 -1.34 -10.95 -3.71
N THR A 544 -1.90 -11.50 -4.79
CA THR A 544 -2.50 -12.84 -4.80
C THR A 544 -2.32 -13.48 -6.17
N GLY A 545 -1.98 -14.77 -6.19
CA GLY A 545 -1.71 -15.51 -7.43
C GLY A 545 -0.22 -15.74 -7.65
N ILE A 546 0.10 -16.16 -8.87
CA ILE A 546 1.45 -16.45 -9.35
C ILE A 546 1.80 -15.39 -10.38
N PHE A 547 3.00 -14.83 -10.27
CA PHE A 547 3.53 -13.81 -11.16
C PHE A 547 4.81 -14.35 -11.80
N SER A 548 4.78 -14.53 -13.11
CA SER A 548 5.88 -15.14 -13.87
C SER A 548 6.31 -14.32 -15.09
N THR A 549 5.60 -13.23 -15.40
CA THR A 549 5.98 -12.31 -16.48
C THR A 549 7.01 -11.32 -15.95
N GLY A 550 8.18 -11.28 -16.57
CA GLY A 550 9.18 -10.25 -16.31
C GLY A 550 8.74 -8.91 -16.89
N ILE A 551 8.90 -7.85 -16.08
CA ILE A 551 8.57 -6.47 -16.44
C ILE A 551 9.84 -5.74 -16.92
N ALA A 552 9.78 -5.10 -18.08
CA ALA A 552 10.82 -4.22 -18.59
C ALA A 552 10.96 -2.98 -17.69
N GLU A 553 12.08 -2.27 -17.81
CA GLU A 553 12.35 -1.10 -16.99
C GLU A 553 11.26 -0.01 -17.10
N GLN A 554 10.94 0.61 -15.96
CA GLN A 554 10.13 1.83 -15.85
C GLN A 554 10.96 2.96 -15.22
N ALA A 555 12.26 3.04 -15.53
CA ALA A 555 13.21 3.86 -14.78
C ALA A 555 12.91 5.36 -14.84
N ALA A 556 12.33 5.86 -15.93
CA ALA A 556 11.99 7.27 -16.08
C ALA A 556 10.80 7.70 -15.21
N LEU A 557 9.89 6.77 -14.91
CA LEU A 557 8.59 7.01 -14.31
C LEU A 557 7.86 8.19 -15.02
N GLY A 558 7.87 9.41 -14.47
CA GLY A 558 7.43 10.62 -15.17
C GLY A 558 5.92 10.75 -15.40
N SER A 559 5.12 9.78 -14.92
CA SER A 559 3.66 9.84 -14.87
C SER A 559 3.15 9.59 -13.46
N THR A 560 1.84 9.49 -13.29
CA THR A 560 1.24 9.14 -11.99
C THR A 560 1.61 7.71 -11.59
N THR A 561 1.61 7.41 -10.29
CA THR A 561 1.82 6.03 -9.83
C THR A 561 0.76 5.10 -10.39
N LEU A 562 -0.50 5.54 -10.52
CA LEU A 562 -1.54 4.73 -11.11
C LEU A 562 -1.20 4.33 -12.55
N ASP A 563 -0.70 5.24 -13.38
CA ASP A 563 -0.35 4.91 -14.78
C ASP A 563 0.73 3.82 -14.85
N HIS A 564 1.78 3.94 -14.04
CA HIS A 564 2.83 2.92 -14.01
C HIS A 564 2.33 1.58 -13.47
N LEU A 565 1.42 1.59 -12.51
CA LEU A 565 0.74 0.38 -12.05
C LEU A 565 -0.15 -0.23 -13.15
N ARG A 566 -0.77 0.59 -14.01
CA ARG A 566 -1.56 0.12 -15.17
C ARG A 566 -0.69 -0.49 -16.27
N ASP A 567 0.52 0.02 -16.48
CA ASP A 567 1.48 -0.62 -17.40
C ASP A 567 1.82 -2.05 -16.94
N VAL A 568 2.03 -2.22 -15.63
CA VAL A 568 2.32 -3.52 -15.02
C VAL A 568 1.09 -4.44 -15.07
N GLU A 569 -0.10 -3.92 -14.75
CA GLU A 569 -1.36 -4.67 -14.87
C GLU A 569 -1.60 -5.17 -16.30
N SER A 570 -1.40 -4.31 -17.31
CA SER A 570 -1.53 -4.64 -18.73
C SER A 570 -0.57 -5.75 -19.14
N THR A 571 0.65 -5.73 -18.59
CA THR A 571 1.70 -6.71 -18.87
C THR A 571 1.44 -8.06 -18.21
N GLU A 572 0.99 -8.06 -16.96
CA GLU A 572 0.65 -9.27 -16.22
C GLU A 572 -0.66 -9.90 -16.72
N GLY A 573 -1.54 -9.12 -17.36
CA GLY A 573 -2.91 -9.54 -17.65
C GLY A 573 -3.71 -9.81 -16.36
N GLY A 574 -3.29 -9.17 -15.27
CA GLY A 574 -3.85 -9.30 -13.93
C GLY A 574 -4.95 -8.28 -13.65
N ILE A 575 -5.26 -8.07 -12.37
CA ILE A 575 -6.26 -7.11 -11.90
C ILE A 575 -5.65 -6.26 -10.80
N LEU A 576 -5.71 -4.93 -10.96
CA LEU A 576 -5.32 -3.94 -9.97
C LEU A 576 -6.54 -3.40 -9.22
N LEU A 577 -6.50 -3.36 -7.89
CA LEU A 577 -7.58 -2.89 -7.03
C LEU A 577 -7.03 -2.06 -5.87
N ALA A 578 -7.83 -1.15 -5.34
CA ALA A 578 -7.67 -0.70 -3.96
C ALA A 578 -8.18 -1.79 -3.02
N ASP A 579 -7.54 -2.03 -1.89
CA ASP A 579 -8.09 -2.91 -0.87
C ASP A 579 -9.30 -2.23 -0.18
N ARG A 580 -10.34 -3.01 0.13
CA ARG A 580 -11.51 -2.50 0.90
C ARG A 580 -11.30 -2.65 2.41
N ASP A 581 -10.26 -3.38 2.82
CA ASP A 581 -9.94 -3.65 4.22
C ASP A 581 -8.97 -2.60 4.80
N GLY A 582 -8.29 -1.80 3.96
CA GLY A 582 -7.32 -0.80 4.41
C GLY A 582 -6.65 0.01 3.29
N PRO A 583 -5.70 0.90 3.63
CA PRO A 583 -4.99 1.77 2.69
C PRO A 583 -3.92 1.03 1.86
N SER A 584 -4.32 -0.02 1.15
CA SER A 584 -3.39 -0.90 0.42
C SER A 584 -3.76 -1.08 -1.04
N VAL A 585 -2.77 -1.15 -1.92
CA VAL A 585 -2.95 -1.60 -3.31
C VAL A 585 -2.95 -3.11 -3.34
N TRP A 586 -3.95 -3.70 -3.99
CA TRP A 586 -4.06 -5.14 -4.20
C TRP A 586 -3.91 -5.48 -5.68
N VAL A 587 -2.89 -6.29 -6.00
CA VAL A 587 -2.70 -6.88 -7.33
C VAL A 587 -3.04 -8.37 -7.32
N GLN A 588 -3.81 -8.80 -8.31
CA GLN A 588 -4.11 -10.21 -8.57
C GLN A 588 -3.43 -10.64 -9.87
N GLY A 589 -2.58 -11.66 -9.80
CA GLY A 589 -2.00 -12.28 -10.99
C GLY A 589 -3.08 -13.00 -11.82
N ARG A 590 -2.84 -13.18 -13.12
CA ARG A 590 -3.81 -13.84 -14.02
C ARG A 590 -4.20 -15.25 -13.55
N SER A 591 -3.29 -15.90 -12.82
CA SER A 591 -3.50 -17.25 -12.27
C SER A 591 -4.66 -17.35 -11.28
N VAL A 592 -5.07 -16.24 -10.64
CA VAL A 592 -6.22 -16.22 -9.72
C VAL A 592 -7.51 -16.67 -10.41
N ARG A 593 -7.61 -16.42 -11.72
CA ARG A 593 -8.79 -16.77 -12.52
C ARG A 593 -8.65 -18.09 -13.28
N TYR A 594 -7.50 -18.76 -13.22
CA TYR A 594 -7.25 -20.01 -13.95
C TYR A 594 -7.97 -21.20 -13.31
N ASN A 595 -8.58 -22.03 -14.15
CA ASN A 595 -9.32 -23.24 -13.75
C ASN A 595 -10.23 -23.01 -12.52
N PRO A 596 -11.10 -21.99 -12.56
CA PRO A 596 -11.76 -21.47 -11.37
C PRO A 596 -12.69 -22.50 -10.75
N ALA A 597 -12.52 -22.75 -9.46
CA ALA A 597 -13.46 -23.54 -8.66
C ALA A 597 -14.55 -22.61 -8.10
N PRO A 598 -15.85 -22.97 -8.19
CA PRO A 598 -16.92 -22.12 -7.67
C PRO A 598 -16.75 -21.85 -6.17
N ALA A 599 -16.75 -20.57 -5.78
CA ALA A 599 -16.68 -20.16 -4.38
C ALA A 599 -18.06 -20.20 -3.71
N LEU A 600 -19.11 -19.92 -4.48
CA LEU A 600 -20.50 -19.89 -4.00
C LEU A 600 -21.45 -20.33 -5.12
N SER A 601 -22.63 -20.79 -4.74
CA SER A 601 -23.70 -21.15 -5.68
C SER A 601 -25.00 -20.47 -5.27
N ILE A 602 -25.75 -19.99 -6.26
CA ILE A 602 -27.08 -19.41 -6.10
C ILE A 602 -28.02 -20.00 -7.14
N THR A 603 -29.29 -20.19 -6.77
CA THR A 603 -30.28 -20.60 -7.76
C THR A 603 -30.81 -19.36 -8.48
N TRP A 604 -31.11 -19.52 -9.76
CA TRP A 604 -31.75 -18.50 -10.59
C TRP A 604 -32.98 -17.89 -9.91
N GLY A 605 -33.79 -18.71 -9.23
CA GLY A 605 -35.01 -18.25 -8.56
C GLY A 605 -34.77 -17.35 -7.34
N ASP A 606 -33.54 -17.29 -6.83
CA ASP A 606 -33.14 -16.44 -5.69
C ASP A 606 -32.50 -15.12 -6.14
N LEU A 607 -32.41 -14.86 -7.45
CA LEU A 607 -31.91 -13.59 -7.99
C LEU A 607 -33.03 -12.55 -8.08
N GLU A 608 -32.65 -11.27 -8.01
CA GLU A 608 -33.62 -10.18 -8.12
C GLU A 608 -34.26 -10.15 -9.53
N PRO A 609 -35.59 -10.01 -9.63
CA PRO A 609 -36.29 -10.00 -10.91
C PRO A 609 -35.87 -8.82 -11.81
N GLY A 610 -35.64 -9.09 -13.09
CA GLY A 610 -35.43 -8.06 -14.12
C GLY A 610 -33.96 -7.77 -14.48
N ASP A 611 -33.00 -8.24 -13.68
CA ASP A 611 -31.57 -7.95 -13.88
C ASP A 611 -30.81 -9.04 -14.65
N VAL A 612 -31.45 -10.14 -15.00
CA VAL A 612 -30.79 -11.28 -15.64
C VAL A 612 -31.10 -11.34 -17.12
N GLU A 613 -30.12 -10.89 -17.88
CA GLU A 613 -30.06 -11.00 -19.32
C GLU A 613 -28.90 -11.92 -19.74
N LEU A 614 -29.19 -12.88 -20.62
CA LEU A 614 -28.15 -13.60 -21.37
C LEU A 614 -27.80 -12.79 -22.61
N ALA A 615 -26.81 -11.91 -22.49
CA ALA A 615 -26.34 -11.07 -23.57
C ALA A 615 -25.68 -11.93 -24.67
N TYR A 616 -26.02 -11.65 -25.93
CA TYR A 616 -25.36 -12.23 -27.11
C TYR A 616 -25.10 -11.12 -28.14
N ASP A 617 -23.93 -10.51 -28.04
CA ASP A 617 -23.52 -9.38 -28.88
C ASP A 617 -22.01 -9.42 -29.19
N LEU A 618 -21.48 -8.32 -29.72
CA LEU A 618 -20.08 -8.16 -30.10
C LEU A 618 -19.22 -7.46 -29.04
N GLN A 619 -19.77 -7.09 -27.88
CA GLN A 619 -19.07 -6.29 -26.87
C GLN A 619 -17.86 -7.01 -26.27
N SER A 620 -17.92 -8.33 -26.12
CA SER A 620 -16.82 -9.16 -25.61
C SER A 620 -15.96 -9.78 -26.73
N VAL A 621 -16.23 -9.44 -27.99
CA VAL A 621 -15.54 -10.04 -29.14
C VAL A 621 -14.27 -9.28 -29.49
N VAL A 622 -13.15 -10.01 -29.63
CA VAL A 622 -11.88 -9.48 -30.13
C VAL A 622 -11.34 -10.45 -31.17
N ASN A 623 -11.22 -10.00 -32.42
CA ASN A 623 -10.78 -10.85 -33.54
C ASN A 623 -9.56 -10.29 -34.30
N SER A 624 -9.02 -9.16 -33.85
CA SER A 624 -7.76 -8.59 -34.31
C SER A 624 -7.03 -7.98 -33.11
N VAL A 625 -5.78 -8.37 -32.86
CA VAL A 625 -5.00 -7.88 -31.72
C VAL A 625 -3.66 -7.33 -32.21
N VAL A 626 -3.29 -6.16 -31.71
CA VAL A 626 -1.98 -5.53 -31.92
C VAL A 626 -1.31 -5.40 -30.56
N VAL A 627 -0.12 -5.96 -30.40
CA VAL A 627 0.66 -5.88 -29.15
C VAL A 627 2.01 -5.25 -29.43
N THR A 628 2.43 -4.33 -28.56
CA THR A 628 3.73 -3.66 -28.64
C THR A 628 4.44 -3.68 -27.29
N ARG A 629 5.78 -3.77 -27.33
CA ARG A 629 6.65 -3.65 -26.16
C ARG A 629 7.82 -2.70 -26.42
N PRO A 630 8.45 -2.13 -25.37
CA PRO A 630 9.68 -1.35 -25.51
C PRO A 630 10.77 -2.12 -26.28
N GLY A 631 11.32 -1.50 -27.32
CA GLY A 631 12.42 -2.05 -28.13
C GLY A 631 12.11 -3.33 -28.93
N GLY A 632 10.88 -3.84 -28.90
CA GLY A 632 10.48 -5.11 -29.54
C GLY A 632 9.68 -4.94 -30.83
N ALA A 633 9.45 -6.06 -31.53
CA ALA A 633 8.64 -6.06 -32.75
C ALA A 633 7.14 -5.98 -32.44
N THR A 634 6.40 -5.15 -33.19
CA THR A 634 4.94 -5.12 -33.10
C THR A 634 4.33 -6.43 -33.58
N GLN A 635 3.61 -7.13 -32.69
CA GLN A 635 2.85 -8.34 -33.03
C GLN A 635 1.45 -7.99 -33.52
N ARG A 636 1.01 -8.62 -34.60
CA ARG A 636 -0.35 -8.47 -35.16
C ARG A 636 -0.94 -9.83 -35.45
N LEU A 637 -1.95 -10.21 -34.68
CA LEU A 637 -2.63 -11.50 -34.82
C LEU A 637 -4.11 -11.31 -35.08
N VAL A 638 -4.69 -12.21 -35.85
CA VAL A 638 -6.06 -12.11 -36.34
C VAL A 638 -6.75 -13.47 -36.33
N ASN A 639 -8.05 -13.50 -36.03
CA ASN A 639 -8.88 -14.69 -36.22
C ASN A 639 -9.70 -14.53 -37.52
N GLU A 640 -9.22 -15.12 -38.61
CA GLU A 640 -9.81 -14.92 -39.94
C GLU A 640 -11.27 -15.40 -40.05
N THR A 641 -11.60 -16.52 -39.40
CA THR A 641 -12.97 -17.04 -39.39
C THR A 641 -13.93 -16.06 -38.73
N SER A 642 -13.57 -15.52 -37.57
CA SER A 642 -14.39 -14.53 -36.88
C SER A 642 -14.47 -13.21 -37.64
N ARG A 643 -13.34 -12.74 -38.19
CA ARG A 643 -13.27 -11.52 -38.99
C ARG A 643 -14.12 -11.59 -40.25
N THR A 644 -14.08 -12.71 -40.96
CA THR A 644 -14.90 -12.93 -42.17
C THR A 644 -16.39 -12.84 -41.83
N ALA A 645 -16.80 -13.38 -40.68
CA ALA A 645 -18.19 -13.37 -40.25
C ALA A 645 -18.68 -12.03 -39.70
N ARG A 646 -17.79 -11.18 -39.15
CA ARG A 646 -18.18 -10.04 -38.29
C ARG A 646 -17.49 -8.71 -38.62
N GLY A 647 -16.55 -8.70 -39.55
CA GLY A 647 -15.64 -7.58 -39.75
C GLY A 647 -14.56 -7.49 -38.67
N PRO A 648 -13.63 -6.53 -38.79
CA PRO A 648 -12.54 -6.33 -37.84
C PRO A 648 -13.06 -5.69 -36.54
N ILE A 649 -12.81 -6.35 -35.41
CA ILE A 649 -13.04 -5.85 -34.05
C ILE A 649 -11.70 -5.94 -33.33
N GLY A 650 -11.03 -4.79 -33.29
CA GLY A 650 -9.62 -4.66 -32.92
C GLY A 650 -9.40 -4.34 -31.44
N ARG A 651 -8.27 -4.79 -30.90
CA ARG A 651 -7.73 -4.33 -29.62
C ARG A 651 -6.22 -4.09 -29.73
N THR A 652 -5.76 -3.00 -29.11
CA THR A 652 -4.33 -2.70 -28.97
C THR A 652 -3.93 -2.90 -27.52
N VAL A 653 -2.75 -3.48 -27.30
CA VAL A 653 -2.14 -3.68 -25.99
C VAL A 653 -0.72 -3.15 -26.03
N GLU A 654 -0.44 -2.23 -25.13
CA GLU A 654 0.93 -1.82 -24.82
C GLU A 654 1.35 -2.57 -23.56
N THR A 655 2.51 -3.22 -23.62
CA THR A 655 3.00 -4.07 -22.54
C THR A 655 4.48 -3.84 -22.32
N LEU A 656 4.90 -3.96 -21.08
CA LEU A 656 6.29 -3.99 -20.64
C LEU A 656 6.86 -5.42 -20.60
N ALA A 657 6.24 -6.41 -21.24
CA ALA A 657 6.80 -7.76 -21.32
C ALA A 657 8.21 -7.72 -21.92
N THR A 658 9.16 -8.52 -21.44
CA THR A 658 10.58 -8.45 -21.82
C THR A 658 10.95 -9.16 -23.14
N SER A 659 10.02 -9.88 -23.77
CA SER A 659 10.28 -10.59 -25.03
C SER A 659 9.11 -10.54 -26.01
N ASP A 660 9.45 -10.62 -27.31
CA ASP A 660 8.45 -10.65 -28.39
C ASP A 660 7.59 -11.93 -28.34
N LEU A 661 8.13 -13.03 -27.79
CA LEU A 661 7.37 -14.27 -27.59
C LEU A 661 6.17 -14.04 -26.66
N VAL A 662 6.40 -13.40 -25.51
CA VAL A 662 5.32 -13.06 -24.56
C VAL A 662 4.28 -12.15 -25.23
N THR A 663 4.70 -11.19 -26.07
CA THR A 663 3.74 -10.34 -26.79
C THR A 663 2.86 -11.11 -27.78
N ALA A 664 3.40 -12.14 -28.44
CA ALA A 664 2.64 -13.02 -29.31
C ALA A 664 1.68 -13.91 -28.50
N ASP A 665 2.11 -14.37 -27.33
CA ASP A 665 1.29 -15.19 -26.44
C ASP A 665 0.11 -14.40 -25.83
N ILE A 666 0.33 -13.14 -25.43
CA ILE A 666 -0.75 -12.20 -25.03
C ILE A 666 -1.80 -12.10 -26.14
N ALA A 667 -1.36 -11.89 -27.38
CA ALA A 667 -2.26 -11.75 -28.53
C ALA A 667 -3.04 -13.04 -28.81
N ASN A 668 -2.36 -14.19 -28.78
CA ASN A 668 -2.98 -15.51 -28.93
C ASN A 668 -4.01 -15.78 -27.84
N TRP A 669 -3.66 -15.50 -26.58
CA TRP A 669 -4.55 -15.66 -25.44
C TRP A 669 -5.85 -14.87 -25.62
N MET A 670 -5.75 -13.59 -26.00
CA MET A 670 -6.93 -12.76 -26.24
C MET A 670 -7.82 -13.32 -27.37
N LEU A 671 -7.23 -13.77 -28.48
CA LEU A 671 -7.99 -14.33 -29.60
C LEU A 671 -8.67 -15.66 -29.22
N GLN A 672 -7.98 -16.55 -28.50
CA GLN A 672 -8.57 -17.83 -28.06
C GLN A 672 -9.73 -17.65 -27.07
N ARG A 673 -9.74 -16.51 -26.37
CA ARG A 673 -10.72 -16.20 -25.34
C ARG A 673 -11.92 -15.43 -25.88
N HIS A 674 -11.68 -14.52 -26.83
CA HIS A 674 -12.65 -13.51 -27.25
C HIS A 674 -12.99 -13.53 -28.75
N ALA A 675 -12.39 -14.39 -29.59
CA ALA A 675 -12.70 -14.35 -31.03
C ALA A 675 -14.14 -14.76 -31.38
N ALA A 676 -14.84 -15.52 -30.53
CA ALA A 676 -16.19 -16.00 -30.81
C ALA A 676 -17.19 -15.50 -29.75
N PRO A 677 -18.31 -14.88 -30.15
CA PRO A 677 -19.36 -14.49 -29.22
C PRO A 677 -20.04 -15.74 -28.65
N ARG A 678 -20.41 -15.67 -27.37
CA ARG A 678 -21.18 -16.69 -26.67
C ARG A 678 -22.18 -16.01 -25.72
N PRO A 679 -23.33 -16.64 -25.41
CA PRO A 679 -24.27 -16.08 -24.45
C PRO A 679 -23.61 -15.87 -23.08
N GLU A 680 -23.71 -14.67 -22.53
CA GLU A 680 -23.04 -14.23 -21.30
C GLU A 680 -24.07 -13.70 -20.30
N LEU A 681 -24.03 -14.21 -19.08
CA LEU A 681 -24.71 -13.57 -17.95
C LEU A 681 -23.79 -12.46 -17.43
N ARG A 682 -24.13 -11.20 -17.73
CA ARG A 682 -23.28 -10.02 -17.43
C ARG A 682 -23.66 -9.27 -16.16
N ALA A 683 -24.82 -9.56 -15.60
CA ALA A 683 -25.29 -8.98 -14.37
C ALA A 683 -25.84 -10.07 -13.44
N LEU A 684 -25.57 -9.90 -12.14
CA LEU A 684 -26.04 -10.77 -11.08
C LEU A 684 -26.39 -9.90 -9.87
N THR A 685 -27.69 -9.74 -9.60
CA THR A 685 -28.17 -8.95 -8.47
C THR A 685 -28.80 -9.84 -7.41
N VAL A 686 -28.39 -9.66 -6.15
CA VAL A 686 -28.83 -10.45 -5.00
C VAL A 686 -29.20 -9.53 -3.84
N GLU A 687 -30.41 -9.67 -3.31
CA GLU A 687 -30.80 -9.11 -2.01
C GLU A 687 -30.31 -10.02 -0.89
N VAL A 688 -29.14 -9.70 -0.34
CA VAL A 688 -28.49 -10.57 0.63
C VAL A 688 -29.13 -10.48 2.01
N TYR A 689 -29.77 -9.38 2.40
CA TYR A 689 -30.30 -9.18 3.75
C TYR A 689 -31.34 -10.25 4.16
N THR A 690 -32.06 -10.80 3.18
CA THR A 690 -33.08 -11.84 3.40
C THR A 690 -32.48 -13.23 3.63
N LEU A 691 -31.18 -13.41 3.38
CA LEU A 691 -30.50 -14.69 3.53
C LEU A 691 -30.18 -15.01 4.99
N GLY A 692 -30.06 -16.31 5.30
CA GLY A 692 -29.58 -16.76 6.61
C GLY A 692 -28.16 -16.25 6.89
N THR A 693 -27.82 -16.04 8.17
CA THR A 693 -26.55 -15.39 8.59
C THR A 693 -25.30 -16.02 7.96
N THR A 694 -25.26 -17.35 7.79
CA THR A 694 -24.14 -18.04 7.14
C THR A 694 -24.00 -17.65 5.66
N ALA A 695 -25.09 -17.71 4.90
CA ALA A 695 -25.10 -17.34 3.49
C ALA A 695 -24.80 -15.85 3.31
N TYR A 696 -25.37 -15.00 4.16
CA TYR A 696 -25.07 -13.56 4.18
C TYR A 696 -23.57 -13.29 4.31
N ARG A 697 -22.90 -13.94 5.26
CA ARG A 697 -21.44 -13.82 5.45
C ARG A 697 -20.65 -14.29 4.23
N GLN A 698 -21.07 -15.36 3.57
CA GLN A 698 -20.43 -15.83 2.34
C GLN A 698 -20.56 -14.82 1.20
N TRP A 699 -21.72 -14.16 1.07
CA TRP A 699 -21.91 -13.11 0.07
C TRP A 699 -21.10 -11.84 0.34
N LEU A 700 -20.94 -11.44 1.61
CA LEU A 700 -20.05 -10.34 1.96
C LEU A 700 -18.59 -10.65 1.62
N ALA A 701 -18.17 -11.91 1.63
CA ALA A 701 -16.83 -12.30 1.21
C ALA A 701 -16.61 -12.21 -0.31
N VAL A 702 -17.66 -12.10 -1.13
CA VAL A 702 -17.53 -11.96 -2.59
C VAL A 702 -16.89 -10.61 -2.92
N ASP A 703 -15.86 -10.66 -3.75
CA ASP A 703 -15.17 -9.50 -4.33
C ASP A 703 -14.74 -9.80 -5.78
N VAL A 704 -14.10 -8.84 -6.45
CA VAL A 704 -13.58 -8.98 -7.81
C VAL A 704 -12.73 -10.25 -7.96
N SER A 705 -12.93 -10.95 -9.08
CA SER A 705 -12.37 -12.26 -9.43
C SER A 705 -12.98 -13.48 -8.72
N THR A 706 -14.00 -13.30 -7.88
CA THR A 706 -14.69 -14.44 -7.25
C THR A 706 -15.57 -15.20 -8.26
N PRO A 707 -15.39 -16.52 -8.43
CA PRO A 707 -16.25 -17.36 -9.27
C PRO A 707 -17.53 -17.80 -8.54
N LEU A 708 -18.67 -17.65 -9.20
CA LEU A 708 -20.02 -17.91 -8.70
C LEU A 708 -20.77 -18.84 -9.65
N THR A 709 -21.41 -19.88 -9.12
CA THR A 709 -22.32 -20.72 -9.90
C THR A 709 -23.73 -20.16 -9.83
N VAL A 710 -24.36 -19.93 -10.99
CA VAL A 710 -25.79 -19.68 -11.12
C VAL A 710 -26.44 -20.98 -11.59
N ALA A 711 -27.20 -21.62 -10.71
CA ALA A 711 -27.83 -22.92 -10.92
C ALA A 711 -29.32 -22.80 -11.25
N SER A 712 -29.93 -23.90 -11.71
CA SER A 712 -31.36 -23.99 -12.03
C SER A 712 -31.82 -22.95 -13.06
N LEU A 713 -30.95 -22.62 -14.01
CA LEU A 713 -31.28 -21.71 -15.11
C LEU A 713 -32.39 -22.28 -15.99
N PRO A 714 -33.25 -21.41 -16.54
CA PRO A 714 -34.36 -21.83 -17.38
C PRO A 714 -33.87 -22.41 -18.72
N ALA A 715 -34.74 -23.12 -19.44
CA ALA A 715 -34.38 -23.87 -20.67
C ALA A 715 -33.84 -22.99 -21.83
N GLN A 716 -34.03 -21.68 -21.75
CA GLN A 716 -33.48 -20.69 -22.69
C GLN A 716 -31.97 -20.46 -22.47
N ALA A 717 -31.42 -20.84 -21.32
CA ALA A 717 -29.99 -20.79 -21.07
C ALA A 717 -29.25 -21.93 -21.80
N PRO A 718 -27.98 -21.73 -22.19
CA PRO A 718 -27.21 -22.76 -22.88
C PRO A 718 -26.91 -23.99 -22.01
N ALA A 719 -27.05 -23.89 -20.69
CA ALA A 719 -26.94 -24.96 -19.72
C ALA A 719 -27.83 -24.66 -18.49
N SER A 720 -28.15 -25.70 -17.71
CA SER A 720 -28.92 -25.56 -16.46
C SER A 720 -28.13 -24.90 -15.33
N SER A 721 -26.83 -24.72 -15.50
CA SER A 721 -25.97 -23.91 -14.64
C SER A 721 -24.90 -23.18 -15.45
N LEU A 722 -24.48 -22.01 -14.97
CA LEU A 722 -23.37 -21.24 -15.52
C LEU A 722 -22.39 -20.86 -14.42
N LEU A 723 -21.10 -20.90 -14.72
CA LEU A 723 -20.05 -20.38 -13.86
C LEU A 723 -19.64 -18.98 -14.35
N VAL A 724 -19.81 -17.99 -13.48
CA VAL A 724 -19.52 -16.59 -13.77
C VAL A 724 -18.51 -16.03 -12.77
N THR A 725 -17.71 -15.06 -13.19
CA THR A 725 -16.71 -14.38 -12.34
C THR A 725 -17.15 -12.95 -12.11
N ALA A 726 -17.12 -12.48 -10.86
CA ALA A 726 -17.37 -11.09 -10.52
C ALA A 726 -16.25 -10.18 -11.07
N GLU A 727 -16.60 -9.17 -11.86
CA GLU A 727 -15.68 -8.17 -12.41
C GLU A 727 -15.72 -6.86 -11.62
N GLY A 728 -16.87 -6.56 -11.04
CA GLY A 728 -17.11 -5.39 -10.20
C GLY A 728 -18.52 -5.44 -9.64
N TYR A 729 -18.89 -4.49 -8.78
CA TYR A 729 -20.24 -4.40 -8.24
C TYR A 729 -20.62 -2.99 -7.80
N THR A 730 -21.94 -2.79 -7.75
CA THR A 730 -22.56 -1.74 -6.95
C THR A 730 -23.23 -2.39 -5.75
N GLU A 731 -22.95 -1.88 -4.56
CA GLU A 731 -23.55 -2.29 -3.30
C GLU A 731 -24.45 -1.17 -2.78
N THR A 732 -25.67 -1.52 -2.41
CA THR A 732 -26.64 -0.59 -1.81
C THR A 732 -27.11 -1.13 -0.47
N ILE A 733 -26.93 -0.35 0.58
CA ILE A 733 -27.36 -0.71 1.94
C ILE A 733 -28.36 0.32 2.45
N SER A 734 -29.50 -0.15 2.96
CA SER A 734 -30.51 0.65 3.65
C SER A 734 -31.14 -0.14 4.78
N GLU A 735 -32.11 0.44 5.49
CA GLU A 735 -32.77 -0.25 6.60
C GLU A 735 -33.45 -1.53 6.11
N ALA A 736 -33.00 -2.66 6.68
CA ALA A 736 -33.47 -4.00 6.35
C ALA A 736 -33.36 -4.41 4.86
N GLN A 737 -32.45 -3.79 4.11
CA GLN A 737 -32.12 -4.18 2.74
C GLN A 737 -30.62 -4.07 2.47
N HIS A 738 -30.09 -5.02 1.72
CA HIS A 738 -28.71 -5.02 1.26
C HIS A 738 -28.62 -5.71 -0.10
N VAL A 739 -28.51 -4.89 -1.15
CA VAL A 739 -28.43 -5.36 -2.53
C VAL A 739 -26.98 -5.32 -3.02
N LEU A 740 -26.49 -6.47 -3.51
CA LEU A 740 -25.23 -6.58 -4.23
C LEU A 740 -25.55 -6.81 -5.72
N ALA A 741 -25.21 -5.83 -6.56
CA ALA A 741 -25.40 -5.89 -8.01
C ALA A 741 -24.03 -6.05 -8.69
N PHE A 742 -23.67 -7.27 -9.04
CA PHE A 742 -22.39 -7.61 -9.66
C PHE A 742 -22.46 -7.45 -11.18
N HIS A 743 -21.37 -6.93 -11.75
CA HIS A 743 -20.99 -7.14 -13.13
C HIS A 743 -20.22 -8.45 -13.23
N THR A 744 -20.59 -9.31 -14.16
CA THR A 744 -20.02 -10.66 -14.28
C THR A 744 -19.52 -10.97 -15.68
N SER A 745 -18.57 -11.91 -15.76
CA SER A 745 -18.07 -12.47 -17.02
C SER A 745 -18.06 -14.00 -16.97
N ARG A 746 -17.89 -14.66 -18.11
CA ARG A 746 -17.84 -16.13 -18.18
C ARG A 746 -16.50 -16.67 -17.67
N SER A 747 -16.55 -17.54 -16.66
CA SER A 747 -15.35 -18.11 -16.05
C SER A 747 -14.65 -19.16 -16.92
N GLU A 748 -15.40 -19.91 -17.74
CA GLU A 748 -14.86 -20.94 -18.67
C GLU A 748 -13.86 -20.40 -19.70
N THR A 749 -13.83 -19.08 -19.87
CA THR A 749 -12.87 -18.41 -20.74
C THR A 749 -11.44 -18.47 -20.17
N ALA A 750 -11.29 -18.74 -18.87
CA ALA A 750 -10.02 -18.85 -18.16
C ALA A 750 -9.60 -20.30 -17.83
N THR A 751 -10.20 -21.30 -18.49
CA THR A 751 -9.78 -22.70 -18.35
C THR A 751 -8.47 -22.94 -19.10
N VAL A 752 -7.42 -23.29 -18.37
CA VAL A 752 -6.05 -23.51 -18.86
C VAL A 752 -5.67 -24.98 -18.81
N TRP A 753 -4.84 -25.39 -19.76
CA TRP A 753 -4.37 -26.76 -19.90
C TRP A 753 -3.38 -27.10 -18.79
N VAL A 754 -3.48 -28.32 -18.25
CA VAL A 754 -2.59 -28.82 -17.20
C VAL A 754 -2.07 -30.20 -17.61
N LEU A 755 -0.74 -30.37 -17.58
CA LEU A 755 -0.09 -31.63 -17.89
C LEU A 755 -0.52 -32.71 -16.91
N ASP A 756 -0.86 -33.90 -17.43
CA ASP A 756 -1.27 -35.08 -16.66
C ASP A 756 -2.48 -34.89 -15.73
N ASP A 757 -3.31 -33.87 -15.96
CA ASP A 757 -4.54 -33.65 -15.21
C ASP A 757 -5.74 -34.39 -15.83
N ALA A 758 -6.56 -35.05 -15.00
CA ALA A 758 -7.69 -35.85 -15.47
C ALA A 758 -8.82 -35.02 -16.14
N THR A 759 -8.90 -33.72 -15.86
CA THR A 759 -9.94 -32.79 -16.34
C THR A 759 -9.39 -31.80 -17.36
N TYR A 760 -8.14 -31.34 -17.19
CA TYR A 760 -7.56 -30.22 -17.94
C TYR A 760 -6.48 -30.60 -18.97
N SER A 761 -6.35 -31.88 -19.34
CA SER A 761 -5.29 -32.38 -20.25
C SER A 761 -5.62 -32.40 -21.75
N VAL A 762 -6.80 -31.93 -22.18
CA VAL A 762 -7.18 -31.91 -23.63
C VAL A 762 -7.06 -30.51 -24.24
N LEU A 763 -5.94 -30.26 -24.92
CA LEU A 763 -5.67 -28.96 -25.56
C LEU A 763 -6.59 -28.69 -26.76
N GLY A 764 -7.14 -27.48 -26.85
CA GLY A 764 -7.84 -26.98 -28.04
C GLY A 764 -9.33 -27.33 -28.14
N SER A 765 -9.90 -28.03 -27.15
CA SER A 765 -11.36 -28.26 -27.04
C SER A 765 -11.98 -27.46 -25.87
N SER A 766 -11.55 -27.73 -24.64
CA SER A 766 -12.03 -27.10 -23.39
C SER A 766 -10.94 -26.34 -22.62
N THR A 767 -9.66 -26.57 -22.92
CA THR A 767 -8.52 -25.90 -22.28
C THR A 767 -7.59 -25.19 -23.27
N ARG A 768 -6.86 -24.19 -22.78
CA ARG A 768 -5.99 -23.28 -23.55
C ARG A 768 -4.58 -23.26 -22.96
N LEU A 769 -3.56 -22.96 -23.75
CA LEU A 769 -2.24 -22.68 -23.20
C LEU A 769 -2.27 -21.33 -22.48
N ALA A 770 -1.93 -21.33 -21.20
CA ALA A 770 -1.60 -20.11 -20.47
C ALA A 770 -0.26 -19.56 -21.00
N TYR A 771 -0.05 -18.26 -20.83
CA TYR A 771 1.23 -17.60 -21.11
C TYR A 771 1.80 -16.97 -19.84
#